data_AF-A0A7W7T575-F1
#
_entry.id   AF-A0A7W7T575-F1
#
_cell.length_a   1.000
_cell.length_b   1.000
_cell.length_c   1.000
_cell.angle_alpha   90.00
_cell.angle_beta   90.00
_cell.angle_gamma   90.00
#
_symmetry.space_group_name_H-M   'P 1'
#
loop_
_entity.id
_entity.type
_entity.pdbx_description
1 polymer ?
#
loop_
_entity_poly.entity_id
_entity_poly.type
_entity_poly.pdbx_seq_one_letter_code
_entity_poly.pdbx_strand_id
1 'polypeptide(L)'
;MPLLPAVVPTATGKRSDRVPARLARNVAPLFGIASPTNPFAPTTWLCDFNLITISEIARGAPLPTRVQARRLREAPPGDADWVLDERAVFGAALPNEIVSATTNRYGPDTKSAMLLTATNVLLDPVASAIEQVVPLLRAADGGELPLRLRIVAWATLAVEAFRSQPALLIAAFKARAIQRQSLDSPVLAFSSAVRSRPPARCEIGADTATADDRVTHPRDLHVFDRTVDCLRLPETAPAPEDATVDPEPDHERSGAIDLGDEMVDHLVKLLLDASHPAGVGYVWAGEDEPGQAVAEAMLPSAGIVSDLLDHWFSLHVDGRDRENRPVPVALPDPDGLAPLAGTALVLAALGVARSLRKDVGVPGFTARDFLDLVEGIGALADRCLGDDDPLRAVVDGRLAVLRIVVLKTDRTNPVDGHCATAIAAAGRAVELGRAGLLDRGVVADLLGAVCVELNSLRTINATDPASGLPAPAELAELTRRFWHAYGDALDVDVTALDAEHDQSVAFHLHNYASFLGSLPERGDQRRAAALYRDHVVPARKRLYRRLGHFGPLGASYYVATATTCRLAAWERAHGSHAEAVRWAELGYQWITRVLEHSHYAGMVDRSDESAAQFALRAAPALLFAVELGVTPAAKEVDRVRRLLDVLDRWSDRVTGGVAANSSRYAEIASIRSRIDAISG
;
A
#
# COMPACT_ATOMS: atom_id res chain seq x y z
N MET A 1 0.78 -6.81 -16.90
CA MET A 1 -0.52 -6.09 -16.97
C MET A 1 -0.89 -5.51 -15.60
N PRO A 2 -1.31 -4.23 -15.51
CA PRO A 2 -1.86 -3.61 -14.29
C PRO A 2 -3.25 -4.18 -13.93
N LEU A 3 -3.68 -4.11 -12.67
CA LEU A 3 -4.96 -4.70 -12.26
C LEU A 3 -6.15 -3.76 -12.50
N LEU A 4 -5.96 -2.46 -12.30
CA LEU A 4 -6.94 -1.41 -12.66
C LEU A 4 -6.30 -0.45 -13.68
N PRO A 5 -6.15 -0.88 -14.95
CA PRO A 5 -5.44 -0.12 -15.96
C PRO A 5 -6.23 1.12 -16.42
N ALA A 6 -5.52 2.22 -16.67
CA ALA A 6 -6.03 3.32 -17.47
C ALA A 6 -6.38 2.83 -18.89
N VAL A 7 -7.49 3.30 -19.44
CA VAL A 7 -7.99 2.87 -20.76
C VAL A 7 -7.88 4.01 -21.75
N VAL A 8 -7.06 3.83 -22.79
CA VAL A 8 -6.88 4.83 -23.83
C VAL A 8 -8.05 4.74 -24.84
N PRO A 9 -8.81 5.82 -25.07
CA PRO A 9 -9.99 5.76 -25.94
C PRO A 9 -9.61 5.60 -27.42
N THR A 10 -10.20 4.62 -28.11
CA THR A 10 -9.88 4.27 -29.51
C THR A 10 -10.72 5.02 -30.54
N ALA A 11 -11.98 5.37 -30.25
CA ALA A 11 -12.85 6.17 -31.10
C ALA A 11 -13.82 7.03 -30.27
N THR A 12 -14.30 8.15 -30.83
CA THR A 12 -15.31 9.00 -30.17
C THR A 12 -16.54 9.18 -31.05
N GLY A 13 -17.70 8.77 -30.53
CA GLY A 13 -19.00 8.93 -31.22
C GLY A 13 -19.54 10.37 -31.13
N LYS A 14 -19.54 10.97 -29.93
CA LYS A 14 -20.09 12.32 -29.70
C LYS A 14 -19.06 13.41 -29.97
N ARG A 15 -19.53 14.55 -30.52
CA ARG A 15 -18.67 15.70 -30.88
C ARG A 15 -18.06 16.40 -29.67
N SER A 16 -18.77 16.43 -28.54
CA SER A 16 -18.32 16.99 -27.25
C SER A 16 -17.09 16.26 -26.69
N ASP A 17 -17.01 14.95 -26.90
CA ASP A 17 -16.04 14.08 -26.22
C ASP A 17 -14.73 13.96 -27.02
N ARG A 18 -14.70 14.52 -28.23
CA ARG A 18 -13.56 14.41 -29.16
C ARG A 18 -12.29 15.05 -28.60
N VAL A 19 -12.39 16.21 -27.95
CA VAL A 19 -11.20 16.91 -27.42
C VAL A 19 -10.68 16.22 -26.15
N PRO A 20 -11.50 15.91 -25.13
CA PRO A 20 -11.06 15.13 -23.98
C PRO A 20 -10.42 13.78 -24.35
N ALA A 21 -11.00 13.03 -25.29
CA ALA A 21 -10.42 11.76 -25.74
C ALA A 21 -9.11 11.92 -26.52
N ARG A 22 -8.92 13.04 -27.25
CA ARG A 22 -7.64 13.36 -27.88
C ARG A 22 -6.59 13.73 -26.84
N LEU A 23 -6.96 14.51 -25.82
CA LEU A 23 -6.08 14.81 -24.70
C LEU A 23 -5.64 13.53 -23.98
N ALA A 24 -6.57 12.61 -23.70
CA ALA A 24 -6.27 11.31 -23.12
C ALA A 24 -5.24 10.51 -23.95
N ARG A 25 -5.42 10.46 -25.28
CA ARG A 25 -4.47 9.79 -26.19
C ARG A 25 -3.09 10.43 -26.21
N ASN A 26 -3.00 11.74 -26.02
CA ASN A 26 -1.72 12.44 -25.97
C ASN A 26 -1.05 12.33 -24.59
N VAL A 27 -1.83 12.37 -23.51
CA VAL A 27 -1.33 12.26 -22.13
C VAL A 27 -0.85 10.85 -21.80
N ALA A 28 -1.56 9.81 -22.27
CA ALA A 28 -1.20 8.42 -22.00
C ALA A 28 0.30 8.11 -22.23
N PRO A 29 0.89 8.33 -23.43
CA PRO A 29 2.29 8.02 -23.66
C PRO A 29 3.26 8.91 -22.87
N LEU A 30 2.87 10.13 -22.45
CA LEU A 30 3.72 11.04 -21.66
C LEU A 30 3.94 10.56 -20.21
N PHE A 31 3.11 9.64 -19.74
CA PHE A 31 3.17 9.06 -18.38
C PHE A 31 3.26 7.52 -18.41
N GLY A 32 3.85 6.97 -19.47
CA GLY A 32 4.21 5.56 -19.55
C GLY A 32 3.07 4.60 -19.88
N ILE A 33 1.91 5.11 -20.32
CA ILE A 33 0.77 4.26 -20.65
C ILE A 33 0.85 3.86 -22.12
N ALA A 34 1.12 2.57 -22.33
CA ALA A 34 1.13 1.94 -23.64
C ALA A 34 -0.24 2.03 -24.33
N SER A 35 -0.25 2.22 -25.65
CA SER A 35 -1.48 2.13 -26.44
C SER A 35 -1.19 1.72 -27.87
N PRO A 36 -1.99 0.80 -28.46
CA PRO A 36 -1.94 0.50 -29.89
C PRO A 36 -2.20 1.72 -30.78
N THR A 37 -2.85 2.76 -30.25
CA THR A 37 -3.15 4.00 -30.99
C THR A 37 -2.08 5.07 -30.81
N ASN A 38 -0.98 4.79 -30.10
CA ASN A 38 0.13 5.73 -29.96
C ASN A 38 0.86 5.87 -31.30
N PRO A 39 0.88 7.05 -31.93
CA PRO A 39 1.56 7.27 -33.20
C PRO A 39 3.09 7.10 -33.10
N PHE A 40 3.64 7.16 -31.89
CA PHE A 40 5.06 7.01 -31.60
C PHE A 40 5.39 5.63 -31.01
N ALA A 41 4.47 4.65 -31.08
CA ALA A 41 4.69 3.33 -30.54
C ALA A 41 5.99 2.68 -31.07
N PRO A 42 6.75 1.96 -30.22
CA PRO A 42 6.45 1.62 -28.83
C PRO A 42 6.79 2.72 -27.81
N THR A 43 7.31 3.87 -28.24
CA THR A 43 7.88 4.89 -27.34
C THR A 43 6.86 5.52 -26.39
N THR A 44 7.20 5.52 -25.11
CA THR A 44 6.52 6.25 -24.03
C THR A 44 7.55 7.00 -23.18
N TRP A 45 7.07 7.89 -22.32
CA TRP A 45 7.87 8.77 -21.47
C TRP A 45 7.33 8.82 -20.06
N LEU A 46 8.17 9.29 -19.13
CA LEU A 46 7.79 9.61 -17.76
C LEU A 46 8.08 11.09 -17.53
N CYS A 47 7.19 11.95 -18.00
CA CYS A 47 7.37 13.39 -17.92
C CYS A 47 7.10 13.92 -16.50
N ASP A 48 7.94 14.83 -16.02
CA ASP A 48 7.65 15.61 -14.82
C ASP A 48 6.60 16.68 -15.14
N PHE A 49 5.46 16.64 -14.45
CA PHE A 49 4.40 17.64 -14.57
C PHE A 49 4.87 19.08 -14.35
N ASN A 50 5.90 19.28 -13.51
CA ASN A 50 6.45 20.60 -13.26
C ASN A 50 7.18 21.17 -14.49
N LEU A 51 7.75 20.30 -15.32
CA LEU A 51 8.57 20.68 -16.47
C LEU A 51 7.81 20.58 -17.80
N ILE A 52 6.81 19.71 -17.88
CA ILE A 52 6.03 19.54 -19.11
C ILE A 52 5.25 20.81 -19.46
N THR A 53 5.21 21.11 -20.75
CA THR A 53 4.55 22.28 -21.32
C THR A 53 3.16 21.94 -21.87
N ILE A 54 2.32 22.96 -22.04
CA ILE A 54 1.01 22.83 -22.72
C ILE A 54 1.18 22.26 -24.14
N SER A 55 2.27 22.65 -24.84
CA SER A 55 2.56 22.17 -26.19
C SER A 55 2.89 20.68 -26.21
N GLU A 56 3.66 20.19 -25.25
CA GLU A 56 3.97 18.76 -25.14
C GLU A 56 2.73 17.93 -24.82
N ILE A 57 1.86 18.41 -23.92
CA ILE A 57 0.56 17.77 -23.66
C ILE A 57 -0.33 17.78 -24.91
N ALA A 58 -0.38 18.89 -25.64
CA ALA A 58 -1.21 19.02 -26.84
C ALA A 58 -0.73 18.14 -28.01
N ARG A 59 0.55 17.76 -28.03
CA ARG A 59 1.20 16.93 -29.05
C ARG A 59 1.32 15.45 -28.65
N GLY A 60 1.36 15.17 -27.35
CA GLY A 60 1.57 13.82 -26.81
C GLY A 60 3.02 13.33 -26.88
N ALA A 61 3.99 14.24 -27.03
CA ALA A 61 5.41 13.90 -27.04
C ALA A 61 6.28 15.08 -26.56
N PRO A 62 7.45 14.81 -25.93
CA PRO A 62 8.41 15.84 -25.51
C PRO A 62 8.98 16.64 -26.68
N LEU A 63 9.26 17.92 -26.43
CA LEU A 63 9.90 18.81 -27.40
C LEU A 63 11.42 18.62 -27.41
N PRO A 64 12.07 18.78 -28.57
CA PRO A 64 13.53 18.77 -28.62
C PRO A 64 14.10 19.99 -27.90
N THR A 65 15.25 19.79 -27.26
CA THR A 65 16.06 20.89 -26.74
C THR A 65 16.43 21.87 -27.84
N ARG A 66 16.82 23.10 -27.48
CA ARG A 66 17.24 24.11 -28.48
C ARG A 66 18.39 23.61 -29.38
N VAL A 67 19.29 22.80 -28.83
CA VAL A 67 20.42 22.21 -29.57
C VAL A 67 19.93 21.15 -30.55
N GLN A 68 19.09 20.21 -30.10
CA GLN A 68 18.47 19.20 -30.96
C GLN A 68 17.62 19.84 -32.07
N ALA A 69 16.78 20.82 -31.72
CA ALA A 69 15.95 21.52 -32.70
C ALA A 69 16.77 22.25 -33.77
N ARG A 70 17.93 22.82 -33.41
CA ARG A 70 18.85 23.42 -34.37
C ARG A 70 19.47 22.36 -35.29
N ARG A 71 19.98 21.27 -34.72
CA ARG A 71 20.52 20.11 -35.46
C ARG A 71 19.50 19.56 -36.46
N LEU A 72 18.25 19.38 -36.04
CA LEU A 72 17.17 18.82 -36.86
C LEU A 72 16.70 19.77 -37.97
N ARG A 73 16.82 21.09 -37.79
CA ARG A 73 16.55 22.08 -38.85
C ARG A 73 17.68 22.18 -39.87
N GLU A 74 18.91 21.94 -39.44
CA GLU A 74 20.10 21.95 -40.29
C GLU A 74 20.27 20.62 -41.06
N ALA A 75 19.61 19.54 -40.61
CA ALA A 75 19.56 18.27 -41.32
C ALA A 75 18.77 18.39 -42.63
N PRO A 76 19.20 17.71 -43.72
CA PRO A 76 18.44 17.67 -44.97
C PRO A 76 17.03 17.11 -44.70
N PRO A 77 15.99 17.64 -45.36
CA PRO A 77 14.62 17.18 -45.15
C PRO A 77 14.53 15.69 -45.48
N GLY A 78 14.13 14.88 -44.49
CA GLY A 78 13.80 13.47 -44.69
C GLY A 78 12.40 13.32 -45.30
N ASP A 79 12.09 12.11 -45.76
CA ASP A 79 10.78 11.78 -46.34
C ASP A 79 9.65 11.69 -45.29
N ALA A 80 9.98 11.68 -43.99
CA ALA A 80 9.01 11.56 -42.90
C ALA A 80 8.51 12.94 -42.42
N ASP A 81 7.19 13.06 -42.21
CA ASP A 81 6.53 14.28 -41.70
C ASP A 81 7.01 14.69 -40.28
N TRP A 82 7.58 13.73 -39.55
CA TRP A 82 8.19 13.91 -38.23
C TRP A 82 9.31 12.90 -37.99
N VAL A 83 10.18 13.19 -37.03
CA VAL A 83 11.35 12.40 -36.63
C VAL A 83 11.42 12.31 -35.11
N LEU A 84 11.73 11.12 -34.59
CA LEU A 84 12.13 10.89 -33.20
C LEU A 84 13.65 11.03 -33.11
N ASP A 85 14.13 12.01 -32.36
CA ASP A 85 15.55 12.26 -32.12
C ASP A 85 15.86 12.05 -30.63
N GLU A 86 16.62 10.99 -30.34
CA GLU A 86 16.83 10.46 -28.99
C GLU A 86 15.49 10.09 -28.32
N ARG A 87 14.88 11.02 -27.58
CA ARG A 87 13.56 10.85 -26.95
C ARG A 87 12.59 12.00 -27.24
N ALA A 88 12.95 12.93 -28.11
CA ALA A 88 12.11 14.08 -28.45
C ALA A 88 11.53 13.95 -29.86
N VAL A 89 10.32 14.46 -30.08
CA VAL A 89 9.65 14.38 -31.39
C VAL A 89 9.63 15.75 -32.07
N PHE A 90 10.15 15.80 -33.29
CA PHE A 90 10.19 16.99 -34.14
C PHE A 90 9.43 16.77 -35.45
N GLY A 91 8.64 17.75 -35.88
CA GLY A 91 7.84 17.64 -37.10
C GLY A 91 6.97 18.88 -37.31
N ALA A 92 6.59 19.14 -38.57
CA ALA A 92 5.75 20.28 -38.93
C ALA A 92 4.28 20.07 -38.56
N ALA A 93 3.82 18.81 -38.58
CA ALA A 93 2.50 18.40 -38.11
C ALA A 93 2.61 17.04 -37.42
N LEU A 94 2.14 16.93 -36.17
CA LEU A 94 2.11 15.64 -35.48
C LEU A 94 0.73 14.98 -35.52
N PRO A 95 0.67 13.62 -35.56
CA PRO A 95 -0.58 12.91 -35.42
C PRO A 95 -1.28 13.29 -34.11
N ASN A 96 -2.59 13.58 -34.18
CA ASN A 96 -3.43 13.98 -33.04
C ASN A 96 -3.11 15.33 -32.36
N GLU A 97 -2.20 16.16 -32.89
CA GLU A 97 -1.84 17.46 -32.33
C GLU A 97 -3.05 18.39 -32.18
N ILE A 98 -3.28 18.88 -30.95
CA ILE A 98 -4.38 19.78 -30.63
C ILE A 98 -3.93 21.22 -30.83
N VAL A 99 -4.65 21.95 -31.70
CA VAL A 99 -4.34 23.35 -31.99
C VAL A 99 -4.47 24.24 -30.76
N SER A 100 -3.59 25.22 -30.60
CA SER A 100 -3.52 26.09 -29.41
C SER A 100 -4.83 26.85 -29.14
N ALA A 101 -5.59 27.20 -30.18
CA ALA A 101 -6.89 27.83 -30.02
C ALA A 101 -7.92 26.95 -29.27
N THR A 102 -7.74 25.63 -29.28
CA THR A 102 -8.58 24.67 -28.54
C THR A 102 -8.07 24.51 -27.10
N THR A 103 -6.76 24.48 -26.88
CA THR A 103 -6.17 24.38 -25.53
C THR A 103 -6.45 25.62 -24.68
N ASN A 104 -6.46 26.82 -25.29
CA ASN A 104 -6.73 28.08 -24.59
C ASN A 104 -8.16 28.21 -24.01
N ARG A 105 -9.04 27.22 -24.26
CA ARG A 105 -10.38 27.17 -23.67
C ARG A 105 -10.39 26.56 -22.27
N TYR A 106 -9.32 25.87 -21.88
CA TYR A 106 -9.23 25.18 -20.61
C TYR A 106 -8.73 26.11 -19.51
N GLY A 107 -9.54 26.28 -18.46
CA GLY A 107 -9.16 26.79 -17.13
C GLY A 107 -8.47 28.16 -17.04
N PRO A 108 -8.41 28.77 -15.84
CA PRO A 108 -7.41 29.80 -15.57
C PRO A 108 -5.98 29.22 -15.60
N ASP A 109 -5.81 27.95 -15.21
CA ASP A 109 -4.57 27.18 -15.38
C ASP A 109 -4.76 26.08 -16.42
N THR A 110 -4.44 26.40 -17.68
CA THR A 110 -4.65 25.52 -18.84
C THR A 110 -3.90 24.18 -18.73
N LYS A 111 -2.67 24.19 -18.20
CA LYS A 111 -1.84 22.97 -18.10
C LYS A 111 -2.50 21.94 -17.18
N SER A 112 -2.91 22.38 -15.99
CA SER A 112 -3.52 21.51 -14.99
C SER A 112 -4.92 21.05 -15.42
N ALA A 113 -5.73 21.93 -16.01
CA ALA A 113 -7.04 21.58 -16.54
C ALA A 113 -6.96 20.53 -17.66
N MET A 114 -6.02 20.68 -18.60
CA MET A 114 -5.81 19.70 -19.67
C MET A 114 -5.39 18.33 -19.13
N LEU A 115 -4.45 18.30 -18.18
CA LEU A 115 -3.99 17.05 -17.58
C LEU A 115 -5.12 16.36 -16.80
N LEU A 116 -5.87 17.11 -16.00
CA LEU A 116 -6.95 16.55 -15.18
C LEU A 116 -8.10 16.02 -16.05
N THR A 117 -8.46 16.75 -17.11
CA THR A 117 -9.44 16.29 -18.13
C THR A 117 -8.99 14.96 -18.75
N ALA A 118 -7.74 14.89 -19.21
CA ALA A 118 -7.20 13.69 -19.83
C ALA A 118 -7.20 12.50 -18.87
N THR A 119 -6.75 12.74 -17.63
CA THR A 119 -6.68 11.71 -16.58
C THR A 119 -8.07 11.18 -16.24
N ASN A 120 -9.06 12.05 -16.08
CA ASN A 120 -10.44 11.64 -15.82
C ASN A 120 -11.00 10.79 -16.95
N VAL A 121 -10.68 11.07 -18.22
CA VAL A 121 -11.08 10.22 -19.35
C VAL A 121 -10.37 8.86 -19.31
N LEU A 122 -9.07 8.85 -19.01
CA LEU A 122 -8.27 7.61 -18.94
C LEU A 122 -8.73 6.69 -17.80
N LEU A 123 -9.18 7.26 -16.68
CA LEU A 123 -9.57 6.52 -15.46
C LEU A 123 -11.09 6.42 -15.28
N ASP A 124 -11.91 6.95 -16.19
CA ASP A 124 -13.38 6.88 -16.08
C ASP A 124 -13.88 5.43 -15.94
N PRO A 125 -13.37 4.43 -16.70
CA PRO A 125 -13.77 3.04 -16.51
C PRO A 125 -13.45 2.50 -15.11
N VAL A 126 -12.32 2.94 -14.52
CA VAL A 126 -11.94 2.56 -13.15
C VAL A 126 -12.85 3.23 -12.13
N ALA A 127 -13.11 4.53 -12.27
CA ALA A 127 -14.02 5.27 -11.39
C ALA A 127 -15.44 4.66 -11.41
N SER A 128 -15.97 4.34 -12.60
CA SER A 128 -17.26 3.67 -12.74
C SER A 128 -17.28 2.27 -12.15
N ALA A 129 -16.20 1.51 -12.25
CA ALA A 129 -16.08 0.20 -11.61
C ALA A 129 -16.12 0.32 -10.08
N ILE A 130 -15.42 1.30 -9.49
CA ILE A 130 -15.43 1.56 -8.04
C ILE A 130 -16.86 1.94 -7.58
N GLU A 131 -17.51 2.86 -8.29
CA GLU A 131 -18.88 3.31 -8.01
C GLU A 131 -19.90 2.20 -8.06
N GLN A 132 -19.74 1.28 -9.00
CA GLN A 132 -20.61 0.12 -9.12
C GLN A 132 -20.37 -0.88 -7.98
N VAL A 133 -19.12 -1.10 -7.58
CA VAL A 133 -18.72 -2.24 -6.74
C VAL A 133 -18.86 -1.97 -5.25
N VAL A 134 -18.40 -0.81 -4.75
CA VAL A 134 -18.38 -0.53 -3.30
C VAL A 134 -19.77 -0.69 -2.66
N PRO A 135 -20.88 -0.22 -3.28
CA PRO A 135 -22.23 -0.41 -2.73
C PRO A 135 -22.80 -1.84 -2.79
N LEU A 136 -22.16 -2.76 -3.54
CA LEU A 136 -22.61 -4.16 -3.68
C LEU A 136 -22.14 -5.04 -2.52
N LEU A 137 -21.05 -4.67 -1.85
CA LEU A 137 -20.58 -5.39 -0.67
C LEU A 137 -21.51 -5.08 0.51
N ARG A 138 -22.06 -6.13 1.15
CA ARG A 138 -23.07 -6.01 2.21
C ARG A 138 -22.68 -6.78 3.47
N ALA A 139 -23.25 -6.40 4.60
CA ALA A 139 -23.19 -7.25 5.79
C ALA A 139 -24.06 -8.51 5.57
N ALA A 140 -23.76 -9.59 6.31
CA ALA A 140 -24.45 -10.88 6.13
C ALA A 140 -25.96 -10.83 6.46
N ASP A 141 -26.40 -9.83 7.23
CA ASP A 141 -27.81 -9.56 7.50
C ASP A 141 -28.53 -8.81 6.37
N GLY A 142 -27.82 -8.53 5.26
CA GLY A 142 -28.31 -7.74 4.13
C GLY A 142 -28.17 -6.23 4.30
N GLY A 143 -27.68 -5.78 5.47
CA GLY A 143 -27.43 -4.38 5.77
C GLY A 143 -26.25 -3.78 4.99
N GLU A 144 -26.09 -2.47 5.09
CA GLU A 144 -24.88 -1.81 4.62
C GLU A 144 -23.65 -2.30 5.40
N LEU A 145 -22.50 -2.38 4.72
CA LEU A 145 -21.26 -2.63 5.43
C LEU A 145 -20.96 -1.49 6.41
N PRO A 146 -20.40 -1.80 7.60
CA PRO A 146 -19.89 -0.78 8.51
C PRO A 146 -18.97 0.20 7.79
N LEU A 147 -19.00 1.47 8.17
CA LEU A 147 -18.24 2.53 7.51
C LEU A 147 -16.75 2.18 7.36
N ARG A 148 -16.15 1.59 8.41
CA ARG A 148 -14.77 1.08 8.39
C ARG A 148 -14.51 0.17 7.18
N LEU A 149 -15.39 -0.80 6.91
CA LEU A 149 -15.21 -1.75 5.82
C LEU A 149 -15.51 -1.15 4.45
N ARG A 150 -16.41 -0.15 4.37
CA ARG A 150 -16.64 0.64 3.15
C ARG A 150 -15.40 1.46 2.79
N ILE A 151 -14.78 2.14 3.76
CA ILE A 151 -13.50 2.85 3.58
C ILE A 151 -12.41 1.88 3.13
N VAL A 152 -12.31 0.70 3.74
CA VAL A 152 -11.35 -0.34 3.33
C VAL A 152 -11.54 -0.74 1.86
N ALA A 153 -12.77 -1.04 1.45
CA ALA A 153 -13.09 -1.45 0.09
C ALA A 153 -12.70 -0.35 -0.92
N TRP A 154 -13.16 0.88 -0.69
CA TRP A 154 -12.87 2.03 -1.53
C TRP A 154 -11.36 2.34 -1.59
N ALA A 155 -10.69 2.48 -0.44
CA ALA A 155 -9.29 2.84 -0.38
C ALA A 155 -8.40 1.74 -0.98
N THR A 156 -8.78 0.46 -0.87
CA THR A 156 -8.07 -0.64 -1.55
C THR A 156 -8.08 -0.44 -3.06
N LEU A 157 -9.23 -0.10 -3.65
CA LEU A 157 -9.35 0.14 -5.09
C LEU A 157 -8.62 1.42 -5.52
N ALA A 158 -8.72 2.49 -4.74
CA ALA A 158 -8.03 3.74 -5.03
C ALA A 158 -6.49 3.59 -4.97
N VAL A 159 -5.97 2.84 -3.99
CA VAL A 159 -4.54 2.48 -3.92
C VAL A 159 -4.13 1.61 -5.11
N GLU A 160 -4.98 0.70 -5.55
CA GLU A 160 -4.71 -0.17 -6.70
C GLU A 160 -4.71 0.61 -8.03
N ALA A 161 -5.61 1.59 -8.18
CA ALA A 161 -5.57 2.52 -9.31
C ALA A 161 -4.25 3.32 -9.32
N PHE A 162 -3.83 3.85 -8.15
CA PHE A 162 -2.51 4.49 -8.00
C PHE A 162 -1.36 3.57 -8.41
N ARG A 163 -1.35 2.34 -7.90
CA ARG A 163 -0.31 1.36 -8.18
C ARG A 163 -0.22 1.01 -9.66
N SER A 164 -1.37 1.02 -10.35
CA SER A 164 -1.46 0.69 -11.77
C SER A 164 -1.00 1.84 -12.70
N GLN A 165 -1.00 3.10 -12.24
CA GLN A 165 -0.49 4.27 -13.00
C GLN A 165 0.15 5.35 -12.10
N PRO A 166 1.27 5.06 -11.42
CA PRO A 166 1.80 5.96 -10.39
C PRO A 166 2.23 7.32 -10.97
N ALA A 167 2.88 7.35 -12.14
CA ALA A 167 3.31 8.61 -12.76
C ALA A 167 2.14 9.52 -13.16
N LEU A 168 1.10 8.95 -13.78
CA LEU A 168 -0.10 9.69 -14.16
C LEU A 168 -0.79 10.27 -12.93
N LEU A 169 -0.97 9.46 -11.88
CA LEU A 169 -1.71 9.88 -10.70
C LEU A 169 -0.94 10.88 -9.82
N ILE A 170 0.38 10.77 -9.69
CA ILE A 170 1.22 11.81 -9.06
C ILE A 170 1.06 13.15 -9.79
N ALA A 171 1.06 13.14 -11.12
CA ALA A 171 0.87 14.34 -11.93
C ALA A 171 -0.56 14.90 -11.77
N ALA A 172 -1.57 14.02 -11.76
CA ALA A 172 -2.97 14.39 -11.58
C ALA A 172 -3.27 14.96 -10.19
N PHE A 173 -2.65 14.45 -9.12
CA PHE A 173 -2.76 15.02 -7.77
C PHE A 173 -2.27 16.46 -7.72
N LYS A 174 -1.13 16.76 -8.38
CA LYS A 174 -0.64 18.14 -8.51
C LYS A 174 -1.60 19.02 -9.33
N ALA A 175 -2.10 18.51 -10.46
CA ALA A 175 -3.05 19.24 -11.28
C ALA A 175 -4.37 19.54 -10.55
N ARG A 176 -4.90 18.58 -9.79
CA ARG A 176 -6.07 18.73 -8.92
C ARG A 176 -5.85 19.84 -7.89
N ALA A 177 -4.72 19.82 -7.18
CA ALA A 177 -4.41 20.85 -6.19
C ALA A 177 -4.35 22.26 -6.79
N ILE A 178 -3.71 22.41 -7.96
CA ILE A 178 -3.63 23.70 -8.67
C ILE A 178 -5.01 24.14 -9.17
N GLN A 179 -5.82 23.24 -9.74
CA GLN A 179 -7.16 23.58 -10.22
C GLN A 179 -8.08 24.00 -9.08
N ARG A 180 -8.13 23.25 -7.97
CA ARG A 180 -8.93 23.62 -6.79
C ARG A 180 -8.55 25.02 -6.29
N GLN A 181 -7.26 25.27 -6.08
CA GLN A 181 -6.77 26.58 -5.66
C GLN A 181 -7.09 27.71 -6.66
N SER A 182 -7.03 27.43 -7.97
CA SER A 182 -7.25 28.43 -9.03
C SER A 182 -8.73 28.73 -9.30
N LEU A 183 -9.62 27.79 -8.99
CA LEU A 183 -11.07 27.92 -9.17
C LEU A 183 -11.77 28.45 -7.91
N ASP A 184 -11.14 28.33 -6.74
CA ASP A 184 -11.65 28.91 -5.50
C ASP A 184 -11.61 30.44 -5.55
N SER A 185 -12.80 31.06 -5.52
CA SER A 185 -12.91 32.50 -5.43
C SER A 185 -12.56 32.98 -4.03
N PRO A 186 -11.80 34.08 -3.89
CA PRO A 186 -11.51 34.63 -2.56
C PRO A 186 -12.81 35.02 -1.86
N VAL A 187 -12.94 34.67 -0.58
CA VAL A 187 -14.08 35.09 0.24
C VAL A 187 -13.69 36.32 1.03
N LEU A 188 -14.28 37.48 0.70
CA LEU A 188 -14.08 38.73 1.42
C LEU A 188 -15.33 39.08 2.23
N ALA A 189 -15.12 39.58 3.45
CA ALA A 189 -16.20 40.16 4.24
C ALA A 189 -16.62 41.50 3.63
N PHE A 190 -17.80 41.55 3.00
CA PHE A 190 -18.35 42.80 2.47
C PHE A 190 -18.95 43.65 3.59
N SER A 191 -18.53 44.92 3.66
CA SER A 191 -19.17 45.92 4.52
C SER A 191 -20.63 46.14 4.12
N SER A 192 -21.48 46.56 5.05
CA SER A 192 -22.90 46.83 4.80
C SER A 192 -23.14 47.85 3.67
N ALA A 193 -22.21 48.80 3.48
CA ALA A 193 -22.27 49.82 2.43
C ALA A 193 -22.07 49.27 1.00
N VAL A 194 -21.41 48.12 0.85
CA VAL A 194 -21.13 47.47 -0.43
C VAL A 194 -22.01 46.24 -0.64
N ARG A 195 -22.39 45.54 0.43
CA ARG A 195 -23.19 44.29 0.40
C ARG A 195 -24.53 44.43 -0.32
N SER A 196 -25.15 45.62 -0.28
CA SER A 196 -26.42 45.89 -0.96
C SER A 196 -26.29 46.23 -2.45
N ARG A 197 -25.06 46.37 -2.96
CA ARG A 197 -24.81 46.63 -4.38
C ARG A 197 -24.71 45.30 -5.14
N PRO A 198 -25.39 45.15 -6.28
CA PRO A 198 -25.23 43.96 -7.09
C PRO A 198 -23.78 43.92 -7.63
N PRO A 199 -23.04 42.82 -7.39
CA PRO A 199 -21.67 42.71 -7.87
C PRO A 199 -21.64 42.62 -9.40
N ALA A 200 -20.63 43.21 -10.02
CA ALA A 200 -20.37 42.99 -11.45
C ALA A 200 -19.86 41.55 -11.67
N ARG A 201 -20.03 40.99 -12.88
CA ARG A 201 -19.73 39.57 -13.20
C ARG A 201 -18.35 39.06 -12.72
N CYS A 202 -17.33 39.92 -12.70
CA CYS A 202 -15.95 39.57 -12.34
C CYS A 202 -15.53 40.09 -10.96
N GLU A 203 -16.45 40.66 -10.18
CA GLU A 203 -16.16 41.12 -8.82
C GLU A 203 -16.17 39.95 -7.84
N ILE A 204 -15.38 40.08 -6.78
CA ILE A 204 -15.36 39.10 -5.69
C ILE A 204 -16.76 39.02 -5.10
N GLY A 205 -17.24 37.80 -4.83
CA GLY A 205 -18.61 37.59 -4.32
C GLY A 205 -19.72 37.76 -5.36
N ALA A 206 -19.38 37.96 -6.65
CA ALA A 206 -20.36 37.82 -7.71
C ALA A 206 -20.85 36.37 -7.79
N ASP A 207 -22.16 36.18 -7.92
CA ASP A 207 -22.75 34.91 -8.35
C ASP A 207 -22.21 34.62 -9.75
N THR A 208 -21.11 33.90 -9.78
CA THR A 208 -20.66 33.23 -10.97
C THR A 208 -21.65 32.10 -11.17
N ALA A 209 -22.74 32.39 -11.87
CA ALA A 209 -23.47 31.38 -12.63
C ALA A 209 -22.54 30.87 -13.74
N THR A 210 -21.36 30.35 -13.36
CA THR A 210 -20.56 29.49 -14.20
C THR A 210 -21.41 28.26 -14.37
N ALA A 211 -22.05 28.18 -15.54
CA ALA A 211 -22.46 26.90 -16.09
C ALA A 211 -21.30 25.94 -15.83
N ASP A 212 -21.63 24.84 -15.17
CA ASP A 212 -20.76 23.79 -14.64
C ASP A 212 -20.02 23.10 -15.80
N ASP A 213 -19.17 23.83 -16.53
CA ASP A 213 -18.37 23.31 -17.64
C ASP A 213 -17.16 22.56 -17.07
N ARG A 214 -17.48 21.46 -16.38
CA ARG A 214 -16.53 20.51 -15.79
C ARG A 214 -15.58 19.93 -16.85
N VAL A 215 -15.90 20.07 -18.13
CA VAL A 215 -15.06 19.59 -19.24
C VAL A 215 -13.90 20.54 -19.49
N THR A 216 -14.11 21.87 -19.43
CA THR A 216 -13.05 22.86 -19.66
C THR A 216 -12.46 23.45 -18.38
N HIS A 217 -13.17 23.29 -17.26
CA HIS A 217 -12.76 23.71 -15.92
C HIS A 217 -12.85 22.53 -14.92
N PRO A 218 -12.11 21.43 -15.13
CA PRO A 218 -12.15 20.31 -14.20
C PRO A 218 -11.53 20.71 -12.86
N ARG A 219 -12.24 20.45 -11.77
CA ARG A 219 -11.76 20.67 -10.40
C ARG A 219 -11.21 19.38 -9.78
N ASP A 220 -11.86 18.27 -10.09
CA ASP A 220 -11.75 17.03 -9.34
C ASP A 220 -11.14 15.89 -10.17
N LEU A 221 -10.48 14.97 -9.47
CA LEU A 221 -9.98 13.71 -9.98
C LEU A 221 -11.02 12.61 -9.68
N HIS A 222 -11.83 12.25 -10.67
CA HIS A 222 -13.05 11.45 -10.46
C HIS A 222 -12.80 10.12 -9.74
N VAL A 223 -11.70 9.43 -10.04
CA VAL A 223 -11.38 8.13 -9.42
C VAL A 223 -11.16 8.20 -7.90
N PHE A 224 -11.00 9.40 -7.34
CA PHE A 224 -11.01 9.65 -5.89
C PHE A 224 -12.25 10.44 -5.49
N ASP A 225 -12.37 11.68 -5.99
CA ASP A 225 -13.36 12.67 -5.55
C ASP A 225 -14.80 12.29 -5.86
N ARG A 226 -15.07 11.62 -6.99
CA ARG A 226 -16.43 11.17 -7.35
C ARG A 226 -16.79 9.88 -6.61
N THR A 227 -15.80 8.99 -6.48
CA THR A 227 -16.01 7.67 -5.88
C THR A 227 -16.13 7.68 -4.36
N VAL A 228 -15.63 8.72 -3.67
CA VAL A 228 -15.75 8.86 -2.21
C VAL A 228 -17.21 8.93 -1.75
N ASP A 229 -18.12 9.42 -2.62
CA ASP A 229 -19.56 9.45 -2.37
C ASP A 229 -20.15 8.05 -2.09
N CYS A 230 -19.50 6.98 -2.56
CA CYS A 230 -19.89 5.60 -2.27
C CYS A 230 -19.80 5.27 -0.78
N LEU A 231 -19.00 6.02 -0.03
CA LEU A 231 -18.85 5.87 1.42
C LEU A 231 -20.02 6.45 2.21
N ARG A 232 -20.91 7.24 1.59
CA ARG A 232 -22.07 7.88 2.26
C ARG A 232 -21.67 8.44 3.63
N LEU A 233 -20.63 9.26 3.65
CA LEU A 233 -20.13 9.88 4.87
C LEU A 233 -21.22 10.81 5.45
N PRO A 234 -21.31 10.94 6.78
CA PRO A 234 -22.26 11.88 7.37
C PRO A 234 -21.96 13.31 6.91
N GLU A 235 -23.00 14.11 6.63
CA GLU A 235 -22.85 15.45 6.02
C GLU A 235 -22.17 16.49 6.94
N THR A 236 -22.10 16.23 8.25
CA THR A 236 -21.41 17.09 9.24
C THR A 236 -20.81 16.27 10.36
N ALA A 237 -19.52 16.49 10.68
CA ALA A 237 -18.92 15.99 11.92
C ALA A 237 -19.63 16.63 13.14
N PRO A 238 -19.94 15.86 14.20
CA PRO A 238 -20.44 16.44 15.44
C PRO A 238 -19.43 17.46 15.97
N ALA A 239 -19.90 18.66 16.34
CA ALA A 239 -19.04 19.66 16.94
C ALA A 239 -18.41 19.06 18.22
N PRO A 240 -17.10 19.25 18.47
CA PRO A 240 -16.46 18.71 19.66
C PRO A 240 -17.16 19.27 20.91
N GLU A 241 -17.75 18.39 21.72
CA GLU A 241 -18.56 18.75 22.90
C GLU A 241 -17.76 19.45 24.02
N ASP A 242 -16.42 19.48 23.93
CA ASP A 242 -15.52 20.02 24.96
C ASP A 242 -15.05 21.47 24.76
N ALA A 243 -15.62 22.21 23.81
CA ALA A 243 -15.37 23.65 23.71
C ALA A 243 -16.25 24.45 24.69
N THR A 244 -16.02 24.32 26.01
CA THR A 244 -16.56 25.24 27.03
C THR A 244 -15.82 26.58 27.01
N VAL A 245 -15.80 27.25 25.85
CA VAL A 245 -15.35 28.63 25.71
C VAL A 245 -16.59 29.45 25.36
N ASP A 246 -16.80 30.54 26.10
CA ASP A 246 -17.93 31.46 25.99
C ASP A 246 -18.37 31.71 24.53
N PRO A 247 -19.69 31.74 24.25
CA PRO A 247 -20.18 32.05 22.93
C PRO A 247 -20.00 33.55 22.66
N GLU A 248 -18.86 33.95 22.08
CA GLU A 248 -18.79 35.23 21.39
C GLU A 248 -19.67 35.19 20.12
N PRO A 249 -20.52 36.20 19.84
CA PRO A 249 -21.59 36.08 18.85
C PRO A 249 -21.16 36.29 17.39
N ASP A 250 -19.88 36.11 17.02
CA ASP A 250 -19.37 36.47 15.68
C ASP A 250 -18.48 35.39 15.03
N HIS A 251 -18.68 34.12 15.39
CA HIS A 251 -18.11 32.98 14.66
C HIS A 251 -19.19 32.18 13.91
N GLU A 252 -19.93 32.84 13.02
CA GLU A 252 -20.49 32.20 11.82
C GLU A 252 -19.36 31.80 10.84
N ARG A 253 -18.36 31.08 11.34
CA ARG A 253 -17.35 30.36 10.56
C ARG A 253 -17.50 28.87 10.85
N SER A 254 -18.64 28.32 10.46
CA SER A 254 -18.73 26.90 10.14
C SER A 254 -18.84 26.80 8.62
N GLY A 255 -17.71 26.97 7.93
CA GLY A 255 -17.58 26.27 6.65
C GLY A 255 -17.55 24.80 7.02
N ALA A 256 -18.68 24.10 6.86
CA ALA A 256 -18.76 22.68 7.14
C ALA A 256 -17.58 22.00 6.43
N ILE A 257 -16.74 21.29 7.20
CA ILE A 257 -15.64 20.52 6.62
C ILE A 257 -16.30 19.44 5.77
N ASP A 258 -16.05 19.48 4.46
CA ASP A 258 -16.45 18.40 3.57
C ASP A 258 -15.60 17.18 3.91
N LEU A 259 -16.23 16.23 4.59
CA LEU A 259 -15.64 14.98 5.05
C LEU A 259 -15.14 14.09 3.90
N GLY A 260 -15.77 14.17 2.73
CA GLY A 260 -15.32 13.48 1.53
C GLY A 260 -14.01 14.07 1.02
N ASP A 261 -13.93 15.39 0.94
CA ASP A 261 -12.71 16.10 0.56
C ASP A 261 -11.56 15.84 1.54
N GLU A 262 -11.81 15.85 2.86
CA GLU A 262 -10.79 15.54 3.88
C GLU A 262 -10.25 14.10 3.71
N MET A 263 -11.14 13.13 3.51
CA MET A 263 -10.78 11.72 3.29
C MET A 263 -9.90 11.57 2.04
N VAL A 264 -10.29 12.19 0.93
CA VAL A 264 -9.53 12.13 -0.33
C VAL A 264 -8.18 12.81 -0.17
N ASP A 265 -8.13 14.02 0.39
CA ASP A 265 -6.90 14.77 0.58
C ASP A 265 -5.91 14.01 1.49
N HIS A 266 -6.41 13.34 2.53
CA HIS A 266 -5.58 12.50 3.37
C HIS A 266 -5.05 11.26 2.63
N LEU A 267 -5.89 10.55 1.88
CA LEU A 267 -5.44 9.40 1.08
C LEU A 267 -4.41 9.83 0.01
N VAL A 268 -4.63 10.95 -0.68
CA VAL A 268 -3.68 11.52 -1.64
C VAL A 268 -2.35 11.82 -0.97
N LYS A 269 -2.37 12.43 0.22
CA LYS A 269 -1.14 12.67 1.01
C LYS A 269 -0.42 11.37 1.34
N LEU A 270 -1.12 10.34 1.81
CA LEU A 270 -0.52 9.04 2.13
C LEU A 270 0.11 8.38 0.89
N LEU A 271 -0.55 8.45 -0.27
CA LEU A 271 -0.02 7.93 -1.54
C LEU A 271 1.24 8.67 -1.98
N LEU A 272 1.25 10.01 -1.90
CA LEU A 272 2.42 10.82 -2.20
C LEU A 272 3.57 10.53 -1.22
N ASP A 273 3.29 10.43 0.08
CA ASP A 273 4.28 10.09 1.12
C ASP A 273 4.85 8.68 0.93
N ALA A 274 4.03 7.74 0.48
CA ALA A 274 4.43 6.37 0.14
C ALA A 274 5.31 6.32 -1.12
N SER A 275 5.05 7.19 -2.11
CA SER A 275 5.84 7.28 -3.35
C SER A 275 7.20 7.95 -3.18
N HIS A 276 7.43 8.68 -2.09
CA HIS A 276 8.71 9.32 -1.82
C HIS A 276 9.82 8.27 -1.61
N PRO A 277 11.08 8.49 -2.03
CA PRO A 277 12.19 7.54 -1.84
C PRO A 277 12.52 7.13 -0.40
N ALA A 278 11.92 7.81 0.59
CA ALA A 278 12.06 7.52 2.02
C ALA A 278 10.72 7.12 2.66
N GLY A 279 9.74 6.78 1.81
CA GLY A 279 8.39 6.37 2.17
C GLY A 279 8.27 4.89 2.50
N VAL A 280 7.01 4.45 2.59
CA VAL A 280 6.65 3.05 2.86
C VAL A 280 6.44 2.22 1.60
N GLY A 281 6.48 2.86 0.43
CA GLY A 281 6.35 2.24 -0.88
C GLY A 281 7.63 2.37 -1.69
N TYR A 282 7.68 1.63 -2.79
CA TYR A 282 8.76 1.72 -3.77
C TYR A 282 8.15 2.01 -5.14
N VAL A 283 8.43 3.19 -5.67
CA VAL A 283 8.02 3.63 -7.02
C VAL A 283 9.29 3.84 -7.82
N TRP A 284 9.40 3.21 -8.98
CA TRP A 284 10.58 3.27 -9.83
C TRP A 284 10.20 3.45 -11.30
N ALA A 285 11.19 3.89 -12.09
CA ALA A 285 11.07 3.94 -13.54
C ALA A 285 11.69 2.68 -14.12
N GLY A 286 10.93 1.98 -14.95
CA GLY A 286 11.37 0.80 -15.69
C GLY A 286 11.19 0.99 -17.19
N GLU A 287 11.48 -0.09 -17.92
CA GLU A 287 11.25 -0.21 -19.35
C GLU A 287 10.62 -1.58 -19.61
N ASP A 288 9.48 -1.61 -20.30
CA ASP A 288 8.79 -2.86 -20.67
C ASP A 288 9.37 -3.45 -21.97
N GLU A 289 9.62 -2.58 -22.95
CA GLU A 289 10.29 -2.86 -24.21
C GLU A 289 11.20 -1.68 -24.58
N PRO A 290 12.24 -1.86 -25.43
CA PRO A 290 13.13 -0.77 -25.82
C PRO A 290 12.37 0.48 -26.33
N GLY A 291 12.54 1.59 -25.63
CA GLY A 291 11.88 2.88 -25.84
C GLY A 291 10.62 3.12 -25.01
N GLN A 292 10.05 2.08 -24.37
CA GLN A 292 8.80 2.14 -23.64
C GLN A 292 9.03 2.32 -22.14
N ALA A 293 9.23 3.58 -21.72
CA ALA A 293 9.36 3.89 -20.30
C ALA A 293 8.03 3.71 -19.55
N VAL A 294 8.08 3.06 -18.40
CA VAL A 294 6.93 2.79 -17.53
C VAL A 294 7.28 3.16 -16.09
N ALA A 295 6.30 3.66 -15.34
CA ALA A 295 6.46 3.85 -13.90
C ALA A 295 5.72 2.73 -13.18
N GLU A 296 6.41 2.08 -12.27
CA GLU A 296 5.91 0.92 -11.54
C GLU A 296 5.92 1.19 -10.04
N ALA A 297 5.08 0.46 -9.32
CA ALA A 297 4.93 0.68 -7.89
C ALA A 297 4.68 -0.63 -7.13
N MET A 298 5.48 -0.84 -6.09
CA MET A 298 5.19 -1.81 -5.03
C MET A 298 4.70 -1.04 -3.81
N LEU A 299 3.40 -1.12 -3.55
CA LEU A 299 2.73 -0.44 -2.44
C LEU A 299 2.04 -1.46 -1.54
N PRO A 300 2.36 -1.51 -0.23
CA PRO A 300 1.64 -2.36 0.70
C PRO A 300 0.27 -1.76 1.00
N SER A 301 -0.75 -2.09 0.20
CA SER A 301 -2.09 -1.49 0.26
C SER A 301 -2.71 -1.54 1.66
N ALA A 302 -2.60 -2.68 2.35
CA ALA A 302 -3.13 -2.81 3.71
C ALA A 302 -2.48 -1.86 4.74
N GLY A 303 -1.22 -1.44 4.52
CA GLY A 303 -0.56 -0.45 5.38
C GLY A 303 -1.16 0.94 5.19
N ILE A 304 -1.27 1.39 3.93
CA ILE A 304 -1.84 2.69 3.57
C ILE A 304 -3.31 2.79 4.02
N VAL A 305 -4.10 1.74 3.81
CA VAL A 305 -5.48 1.68 4.27
C VAL A 305 -5.57 1.71 5.80
N SER A 306 -4.66 1.03 6.51
CA SER A 306 -4.64 1.08 7.98
C SER A 306 -4.32 2.49 8.48
N ASP A 307 -3.34 3.17 7.89
CA ASP A 307 -2.96 4.54 8.27
C ASP A 307 -4.12 5.53 8.02
N LEU A 308 -4.85 5.35 6.91
CA LEU A 308 -6.05 6.14 6.61
C LEU A 308 -7.14 5.93 7.65
N LEU A 309 -7.43 4.67 8.00
CA LEU A 309 -8.43 4.35 9.03
C LEU A 309 -8.01 4.90 10.39
N ASP A 310 -6.76 4.70 10.80
CA ASP A 310 -6.25 5.18 12.09
C ASP A 310 -6.39 6.71 12.18
N HIS A 311 -6.10 7.43 11.09
CA HIS A 311 -6.35 8.87 11.02
C HIS A 311 -7.83 9.22 11.12
N TRP A 312 -8.66 8.61 10.27
CA TRP A 312 -10.10 8.89 10.19
C TRP A 312 -10.80 8.67 11.53
N PHE A 313 -10.60 7.51 12.14
CA PHE A 313 -11.23 7.14 13.40
C PHE A 313 -10.64 7.90 14.60
N SER A 314 -9.44 8.48 14.49
CA SER A 314 -8.90 9.35 15.54
C SER A 314 -9.53 10.74 15.57
N LEU A 315 -10.07 11.21 14.45
CA LEU A 315 -10.64 12.55 14.31
C LEU A 315 -12.17 12.56 14.43
N HIS A 316 -12.84 11.56 13.85
CA HIS A 316 -14.27 11.63 13.57
C HIS A 316 -15.14 10.66 14.36
N VAL A 317 -14.56 9.75 15.15
CA VAL A 317 -15.32 8.71 15.85
C VAL A 317 -14.96 8.68 17.33
N ASP A 318 -15.98 8.89 18.17
CA ASP A 318 -15.84 8.68 19.61
C ASP A 318 -15.62 7.18 19.90
N GLY A 319 -14.64 6.88 20.75
CA GLY A 319 -14.17 5.52 21.06
C GLY A 319 -15.20 4.55 21.68
N ARG A 320 -16.49 4.89 21.69
CA ARG A 320 -17.62 4.10 22.20
C ARG A 320 -18.46 3.44 21.11
N ASP A 321 -18.16 3.65 19.83
CA ASP A 321 -19.12 3.34 18.79
C ASP A 321 -19.25 1.85 18.42
N ARG A 322 -20.50 1.40 18.26
CA ARG A 322 -20.87 0.04 17.84
C ARG A 322 -20.44 -0.26 16.40
N GLU A 323 -20.18 0.77 15.60
CA GLU A 323 -19.79 0.68 14.18
C GLU A 323 -18.41 0.03 13.93
N ASN A 324 -17.61 -0.17 14.97
CA ASN A 324 -16.29 -0.80 14.86
C ASN A 324 -16.28 -2.32 15.11
N ARG A 325 -17.44 -2.94 15.34
CA ARG A 325 -17.48 -4.40 15.50
C ARG A 325 -17.32 -5.10 14.15
N PRO A 326 -16.46 -6.12 14.05
CA PRO A 326 -16.39 -6.94 12.85
C PRO A 326 -17.74 -7.61 12.61
N VAL A 327 -18.18 -7.64 11.36
CA VAL A 327 -19.41 -8.33 10.94
C VAL A 327 -19.09 -9.30 9.81
N PRO A 328 -19.76 -10.47 9.74
CA PRO A 328 -19.69 -11.30 8.55
C PRO A 328 -20.17 -10.54 7.30
N VAL A 329 -19.51 -10.79 6.18
CA VAL A 329 -19.73 -10.08 4.90
C VAL A 329 -20.46 -11.00 3.93
N ALA A 330 -21.52 -10.50 3.30
CA ALA A 330 -22.17 -11.16 2.18
C ALA A 330 -21.57 -10.65 0.86
N LEU A 331 -21.08 -11.58 0.05
CA LEU A 331 -20.58 -11.29 -1.29
C LEU A 331 -21.75 -11.30 -2.29
N PRO A 332 -21.82 -10.32 -3.20
CA PRO A 332 -22.90 -10.21 -4.18
C PRO A 332 -22.75 -11.25 -5.30
N ASP A 333 -23.82 -11.41 -6.07
CA ASP A 333 -23.78 -12.12 -7.34
C ASP A 333 -23.10 -11.23 -8.42
N PRO A 334 -21.97 -11.65 -9.03
CA PRO A 334 -21.28 -10.87 -10.06
C PRO A 334 -21.96 -10.89 -11.44
N ASP A 335 -23.04 -11.63 -11.63
CA ASP A 335 -23.70 -11.76 -12.94
C ASP A 335 -24.10 -10.38 -13.51
N GLY A 336 -23.67 -10.11 -14.74
CA GLY A 336 -23.93 -8.85 -15.45
C GLY A 336 -22.93 -7.72 -15.15
N LEU A 337 -21.92 -7.94 -14.31
CA LEU A 337 -20.81 -6.99 -14.15
C LEU A 337 -19.91 -6.98 -15.39
N ALA A 338 -19.45 -5.79 -15.78
CA ALA A 338 -18.40 -5.66 -16.78
C ALA A 338 -17.08 -6.27 -16.22
N PRO A 339 -16.17 -6.77 -17.07
CA PRO A 339 -14.93 -7.43 -16.60
C PRO A 339 -14.12 -6.61 -15.59
N LEU A 340 -13.94 -5.31 -15.83
CA LEU A 340 -13.21 -4.43 -14.91
C LEU A 340 -13.94 -4.25 -13.56
N ALA A 341 -15.27 -4.25 -13.56
CA ALA A 341 -16.06 -4.21 -12.33
C ALA A 341 -15.98 -5.55 -11.58
N GLY A 342 -15.96 -6.68 -12.29
CA GLY A 342 -15.67 -7.99 -11.69
C GLY A 342 -14.30 -8.04 -11.00
N THR A 343 -13.26 -7.54 -11.67
CA THR A 343 -11.91 -7.38 -11.09
C THR A 343 -11.93 -6.48 -9.86
N ALA A 344 -12.55 -5.31 -9.93
CA ALA A 344 -12.68 -4.40 -8.80
C ALA A 344 -13.44 -5.05 -7.62
N LEU A 345 -14.49 -5.84 -7.88
CA LEU A 345 -15.24 -6.54 -6.83
C LEU A 345 -14.37 -7.55 -6.07
N VAL A 346 -13.58 -8.35 -6.79
CA VAL A 346 -12.65 -9.31 -6.18
C VAL A 346 -11.59 -8.58 -5.34
N LEU A 347 -11.02 -7.50 -5.86
CA LEU A 347 -9.99 -6.71 -5.15
C LEU A 347 -10.54 -6.03 -3.90
N ALA A 348 -11.74 -5.45 -3.98
CA ALA A 348 -12.40 -4.83 -2.83
C ALA A 348 -12.70 -5.86 -1.73
N ALA A 349 -13.24 -7.03 -2.10
CA ALA A 349 -13.51 -8.12 -1.16
C ALA A 349 -12.21 -8.65 -0.51
N LEU A 350 -11.12 -8.78 -1.28
CA LEU A 350 -9.79 -9.10 -0.74
C LEU A 350 -9.27 -8.04 0.23
N GLY A 351 -9.46 -6.75 -0.06
CA GLY A 351 -9.14 -5.66 0.85
C GLY A 351 -9.89 -5.77 2.18
N VAL A 352 -11.20 -6.02 2.11
CA VAL A 352 -12.07 -6.25 3.28
C VAL A 352 -11.59 -7.46 4.09
N ALA A 353 -11.31 -8.60 3.45
CA ALA A 353 -10.79 -9.78 4.14
C ALA A 353 -9.43 -9.50 4.80
N ARG A 354 -8.51 -8.79 4.14
CA ARG A 354 -7.22 -8.41 4.74
C ARG A 354 -7.39 -7.55 5.99
N SER A 355 -8.39 -6.67 6.02
CA SER A 355 -8.71 -5.85 7.20
C SER A 355 -9.32 -6.69 8.32
N LEU A 356 -10.36 -7.48 8.01
CA LEU A 356 -11.07 -8.34 8.98
C LEU A 356 -10.20 -9.44 9.58
N ARG A 357 -9.11 -9.84 8.92
CA ARG A 357 -8.13 -10.80 9.45
C ARG A 357 -7.65 -10.42 10.85
N LYS A 358 -7.47 -9.12 11.14
CA LYS A 358 -7.01 -8.65 12.46
C LYS A 358 -8.08 -8.82 13.55
N ASP A 359 -9.35 -8.99 13.15
CA ASP A 359 -10.51 -9.04 14.02
C ASP A 359 -10.97 -10.49 14.29
N VAL A 360 -10.28 -11.50 13.73
CA VAL A 360 -10.59 -12.91 13.96
C VAL A 360 -10.45 -13.25 15.45
N GLY A 361 -11.51 -13.81 16.03
CA GLY A 361 -11.58 -14.14 17.46
C GLY A 361 -12.07 -13.01 18.36
N VAL A 362 -12.45 -11.86 17.78
CA VAL A 362 -13.22 -10.83 18.48
C VAL A 362 -14.66 -11.35 18.67
N PRO A 363 -15.35 -11.03 19.80
CA PRO A 363 -16.72 -11.48 20.01
C PRO A 363 -17.65 -11.12 18.85
N GLY A 364 -18.28 -12.14 18.24
CA GLY A 364 -19.16 -11.99 17.08
C GLY A 364 -18.51 -12.23 15.71
N PHE A 365 -17.19 -12.51 15.65
CA PHE A 365 -16.49 -12.82 14.40
C PHE A 365 -15.47 -13.94 14.60
N THR A 366 -15.83 -15.15 14.16
CA THR A 366 -15.05 -16.36 14.38
C THR A 366 -14.07 -16.64 13.23
N ALA A 367 -13.12 -17.55 13.46
CA ALA A 367 -12.26 -18.05 12.38
C ALA A 367 -13.06 -18.71 11.25
N ARG A 368 -14.20 -19.33 11.56
CA ARG A 368 -15.09 -19.93 10.56
C ARG A 368 -15.72 -18.87 9.67
N ASP A 369 -16.30 -17.82 10.26
CA ASP A 369 -16.91 -16.71 9.50
C ASP A 369 -15.89 -16.09 8.52
N PHE A 370 -14.64 -15.95 8.98
CA PHE A 370 -13.54 -15.48 8.15
C PHE A 370 -13.19 -16.45 7.01
N LEU A 371 -13.10 -17.75 7.29
CA LEU A 371 -12.77 -18.76 6.26
C LEU A 371 -13.88 -18.88 5.22
N ASP A 372 -15.15 -18.79 5.62
CA ASP A 372 -16.31 -18.77 4.73
C ASP A 372 -16.24 -17.55 3.79
N LEU A 373 -15.84 -16.37 4.30
CA LEU A 373 -15.58 -15.19 3.47
C LEU A 373 -14.45 -15.45 2.45
N VAL A 374 -13.33 -16.03 2.89
CA VAL A 374 -12.18 -16.32 2.01
C VAL A 374 -12.52 -17.36 0.94
N GLU A 375 -13.36 -18.36 1.25
CA GLU A 375 -13.91 -19.30 0.28
C GLU A 375 -14.85 -18.61 -0.72
N GLY A 376 -15.75 -17.78 -0.22
CA GLY A 376 -16.64 -16.98 -1.06
C GLY A 376 -15.89 -16.07 -2.04
N ILE A 377 -14.76 -15.47 -1.63
CA ILE A 377 -13.93 -14.66 -2.52
C ILE A 377 -13.30 -15.51 -3.62
N GLY A 378 -12.90 -16.75 -3.31
CA GLY A 378 -12.40 -17.70 -4.32
C GLY A 378 -13.47 -18.01 -5.37
N ALA A 379 -14.68 -18.38 -4.93
CA ALA A 379 -15.81 -18.63 -5.82
C ALA A 379 -16.21 -17.39 -6.64
N LEU A 380 -16.11 -16.19 -6.04
CA LEU A 380 -16.32 -14.93 -6.73
C LEU A 380 -15.26 -14.71 -7.82
N ALA A 381 -13.99 -14.99 -7.52
CA ALA A 381 -12.90 -14.87 -8.48
C ALA A 381 -13.07 -15.83 -9.66
N ASP A 382 -13.50 -17.08 -9.43
CA ASP A 382 -13.78 -18.05 -10.49
C ASP A 382 -14.86 -17.56 -11.48
N ARG A 383 -15.81 -16.76 -10.99
CA ARG A 383 -16.91 -16.22 -11.80
C ARG A 383 -16.57 -14.89 -12.48
N CYS A 384 -15.77 -14.05 -11.83
CA CYS A 384 -15.40 -12.73 -12.32
C CYS A 384 -14.19 -12.75 -13.27
N LEU A 385 -13.26 -13.69 -13.06
CA LEU A 385 -11.98 -13.73 -13.74
C LEU A 385 -11.95 -14.92 -14.69
N GLY A 386 -11.52 -14.71 -15.94
CA GLY A 386 -11.33 -15.82 -16.89
C GLY A 386 -10.27 -16.81 -16.40
N ASP A 387 -10.31 -18.06 -16.86
CA ASP A 387 -9.37 -19.11 -16.44
C ASP A 387 -7.90 -18.74 -16.69
N ASP A 388 -7.64 -17.97 -17.76
CA ASP A 388 -6.31 -17.48 -18.13
C ASP A 388 -5.97 -16.09 -17.56
N ASP A 389 -6.83 -15.51 -16.71
CA ASP A 389 -6.60 -14.17 -16.16
C ASP A 389 -5.38 -14.18 -15.21
N PRO A 390 -4.34 -13.36 -15.47
CA PRO A 390 -3.15 -13.28 -14.62
C PRO A 390 -3.45 -12.94 -13.15
N LEU A 391 -4.57 -12.27 -12.87
CA LEU A 391 -4.99 -11.91 -11.53
C LEU A 391 -5.35 -13.15 -10.68
N ARG A 392 -5.74 -14.29 -11.29
CA ARG A 392 -6.06 -15.51 -10.54
C ARG A 392 -4.89 -15.96 -9.66
N ALA A 393 -3.67 -15.96 -10.19
CA ALA A 393 -2.48 -16.32 -9.42
C ALA A 393 -2.29 -15.42 -8.18
N VAL A 394 -2.63 -14.14 -8.29
CA VAL A 394 -2.54 -13.19 -7.18
C VAL A 394 -3.63 -13.47 -6.16
N VAL A 395 -4.87 -13.66 -6.61
CA VAL A 395 -6.02 -13.93 -5.74
C VAL A 395 -5.79 -15.23 -4.97
N ASP A 396 -5.44 -16.32 -5.66
CA ASP A 396 -5.18 -17.63 -5.05
C ASP A 396 -4.07 -17.56 -4.02
N GLY A 397 -2.96 -16.89 -4.36
CA GLY A 397 -1.84 -16.71 -3.44
C GLY A 397 -2.23 -15.88 -2.21
N ARG A 398 -3.03 -14.82 -2.38
CA ARG A 398 -3.52 -13.99 -1.27
C ARG A 398 -4.50 -14.74 -0.38
N LEU A 399 -5.45 -15.47 -0.96
CA LEU A 399 -6.40 -16.28 -0.20
C LEU A 399 -5.69 -17.39 0.57
N ALA A 400 -4.71 -18.06 -0.04
CA ALA A 400 -3.87 -19.06 0.64
C ALA A 400 -3.10 -18.45 1.82
N VAL A 401 -2.47 -17.29 1.64
CA VAL A 401 -1.81 -16.54 2.72
C VAL A 401 -2.78 -16.19 3.84
N LEU A 402 -3.99 -15.71 3.54
CA LEU A 402 -4.99 -15.39 4.56
C LEU A 402 -5.41 -16.62 5.37
N ARG A 403 -5.61 -17.77 4.71
CA ARG A 403 -5.91 -19.05 5.39
C ARG A 403 -4.75 -19.48 6.30
N ILE A 404 -3.52 -19.47 5.78
CA ILE A 404 -2.32 -19.83 6.55
C ILE A 404 -2.20 -18.97 7.81
N VAL A 405 -2.35 -17.65 7.70
CA VAL A 405 -2.22 -16.75 8.85
C VAL A 405 -3.18 -17.12 9.98
N VAL A 406 -4.44 -17.40 9.66
CA VAL A 406 -5.48 -17.69 10.66
C VAL A 406 -5.33 -19.10 11.23
N LEU A 407 -4.92 -20.07 10.42
CA LEU A 407 -4.89 -21.48 10.81
C LEU A 407 -3.59 -21.88 11.51
N LYS A 408 -2.44 -21.30 11.15
CA LYS A 408 -1.09 -21.74 11.61
C LYS A 408 -0.84 -21.62 13.12
N THR A 409 -1.68 -20.89 13.84
CA THR A 409 -1.51 -20.67 15.29
C THR A 409 -1.93 -21.87 16.12
N ASP A 410 -2.88 -22.67 15.62
CA ASP A 410 -3.31 -23.91 16.24
C ASP A 410 -2.87 -25.10 15.37
N ARG A 411 -2.02 -25.97 15.93
CA ARG A 411 -1.44 -27.12 15.23
C ARG A 411 -2.44 -28.18 14.80
N THR A 412 -3.67 -28.14 15.32
CA THR A 412 -4.72 -29.09 14.94
C THR A 412 -5.35 -28.75 13.59
N ASN A 413 -5.11 -27.54 13.09
CA ASN A 413 -5.62 -27.10 11.79
C ASN A 413 -4.69 -27.54 10.64
N PRO A 414 -5.24 -28.09 9.55
CA PRO A 414 -4.45 -28.41 8.37
C PRO A 414 -4.01 -27.13 7.65
N VAL A 415 -2.73 -27.05 7.30
CA VAL A 415 -2.13 -25.91 6.58
C VAL A 415 -1.32 -26.32 5.36
N ASP A 416 -1.12 -27.63 5.16
CA ASP A 416 -0.35 -28.23 4.07
C ASP A 416 -0.94 -27.94 2.70
N GLY A 417 -2.26 -28.14 2.53
CA GLY A 417 -2.95 -27.83 1.28
C GLY A 417 -2.84 -26.35 0.89
N HIS A 418 -3.00 -25.45 1.87
CA HIS A 418 -2.88 -24.01 1.65
C HIS A 418 -1.43 -23.58 1.38
N CYS A 419 -0.45 -24.22 2.02
CA CYS A 419 0.97 -24.03 1.73
C CYS A 419 1.28 -24.39 0.27
N ALA A 420 0.78 -25.54 -0.22
CA ALA A 420 0.95 -25.95 -1.60
C ALA A 420 0.31 -24.95 -2.58
N THR A 421 -0.91 -24.46 -2.30
CA THR A 421 -1.55 -23.40 -3.09
C THR A 421 -0.71 -22.12 -3.13
N ALA A 422 -0.18 -21.66 -1.98
CA ALA A 422 0.64 -20.46 -1.92
C ALA A 422 1.94 -20.59 -2.73
N ILE A 423 2.61 -21.76 -2.68
CA ILE A 423 3.81 -22.04 -3.47
C ILE A 423 3.49 -22.05 -4.98
N ALA A 424 2.42 -22.73 -5.38
CA ALA A 424 2.01 -22.81 -6.78
C ALA A 424 1.63 -21.43 -7.34
N ALA A 425 0.85 -20.66 -6.59
CA ALA A 425 0.45 -19.30 -6.94
C ALA A 425 1.66 -18.35 -7.06
N ALA A 426 2.61 -18.41 -6.12
CA ALA A 426 3.85 -17.65 -6.20
C ALA A 426 4.70 -18.02 -7.42
N GLY A 427 4.86 -19.32 -7.70
CA GLY A 427 5.54 -19.79 -8.91
C GLY A 427 4.89 -19.27 -10.19
N ARG A 428 3.56 -19.37 -10.26
CA ARG A 428 2.78 -18.87 -11.40
C ARG A 428 2.89 -17.34 -11.57
N ALA A 429 2.86 -16.58 -10.48
CA ALA A 429 3.02 -15.13 -10.53
C ALA A 429 4.41 -14.73 -11.05
N VAL A 430 5.47 -15.47 -10.69
CA VAL A 430 6.82 -15.25 -11.23
C VAL A 430 6.88 -15.51 -12.73
N GLU A 431 6.25 -16.59 -13.21
CA GLU A 431 6.16 -16.89 -14.64
C GLU A 431 5.42 -15.78 -15.41
N LEU A 432 4.26 -15.34 -14.89
CA LEU A 432 3.45 -14.29 -15.49
C LEU A 432 4.19 -12.93 -15.50
N GLY A 433 4.92 -12.62 -14.44
CA GLY A 433 5.75 -11.41 -14.35
C GLY A 433 6.87 -11.42 -15.39
N ARG A 434 7.59 -12.53 -15.53
CA ARG A 434 8.65 -12.69 -16.55
C ARG A 434 8.11 -12.63 -17.98
N ALA A 435 6.85 -13.00 -18.19
CA ALA A 435 6.17 -12.88 -19.48
C ALA A 435 5.56 -11.49 -19.74
N GLY A 436 5.69 -10.52 -18.83
CA GLY A 436 5.05 -9.20 -18.93
C GLY A 436 3.52 -9.21 -18.73
N LEU A 437 2.94 -10.36 -18.41
CA LEU A 437 1.49 -10.54 -18.25
C LEU A 437 0.99 -10.04 -16.90
N LEU A 438 1.86 -9.96 -15.88
CA LEU A 438 1.53 -9.43 -14.56
C LEU A 438 2.50 -8.30 -14.19
N ASP A 439 1.96 -7.20 -13.65
CA ASP A 439 2.77 -6.06 -13.19
C ASP A 439 3.80 -6.47 -12.12
N ARG A 440 5.04 -5.99 -12.26
CA ARG A 440 6.16 -6.38 -11.40
C ARG A 440 5.94 -6.00 -9.93
N GLY A 441 5.31 -4.85 -9.70
CA GLY A 441 4.88 -4.42 -8.37
C GLY A 441 3.91 -5.39 -7.71
N VAL A 442 2.97 -5.98 -8.48
CA VAL A 442 2.02 -7.00 -7.96
C VAL A 442 2.80 -8.23 -7.51
N VAL A 443 3.72 -8.68 -8.37
CA VAL A 443 4.53 -9.88 -8.15
C VAL A 443 5.34 -9.71 -6.87
N ALA A 444 6.05 -8.58 -6.73
CA ALA A 444 6.83 -8.29 -5.54
C ALA A 444 5.96 -8.25 -4.26
N ASP A 445 4.81 -7.58 -4.28
CA ASP A 445 3.90 -7.51 -3.13
C ASP A 445 3.35 -8.92 -2.75
N LEU A 446 3.01 -9.76 -3.73
CA LEU A 446 2.58 -11.14 -3.48
C LEU A 446 3.71 -11.99 -2.90
N LEU A 447 4.88 -11.98 -3.54
CA LEU A 447 6.05 -12.75 -3.10
C LEU A 447 6.48 -12.35 -1.68
N GLY A 448 6.46 -11.05 -1.37
CA GLY A 448 6.76 -10.55 -0.04
C GLY A 448 5.85 -11.14 1.03
N ALA A 449 4.55 -11.30 0.74
CA ALA A 449 3.60 -11.91 1.67
C ALA A 449 3.74 -13.44 1.76
N VAL A 450 3.90 -14.12 0.62
CA VAL A 450 4.08 -15.58 0.59
C VAL A 450 5.36 -15.98 1.34
N CYS A 451 6.48 -15.29 1.10
CA CYS A 451 7.75 -15.55 1.78
C CYS A 451 7.67 -15.42 3.31
N VAL A 452 6.90 -14.45 3.83
CA VAL A 452 6.69 -14.28 5.27
C VAL A 452 5.97 -15.50 5.86
N GLU A 453 4.95 -16.01 5.18
CA GLU A 453 4.19 -17.16 5.62
C GLU A 453 4.95 -18.48 5.47
N LEU A 454 5.66 -18.69 4.36
CA LEU A 454 6.53 -19.86 4.17
C LEU A 454 7.62 -19.91 5.23
N ASN A 455 8.23 -18.77 5.59
CA ASN A 455 9.22 -18.73 6.67
C ASN A 455 8.60 -19.03 8.04
N SER A 456 7.37 -18.58 8.27
CA SER A 456 6.61 -18.90 9.48
C SER A 456 6.34 -20.40 9.59
N LEU A 457 5.80 -21.01 8.52
CA LEU A 457 5.53 -22.44 8.43
C LEU A 457 6.81 -23.28 8.55
N ARG A 458 7.92 -22.85 7.94
CA ARG A 458 9.24 -23.49 8.10
C ARG A 458 9.66 -23.57 9.56
N THR A 459 9.47 -22.48 10.30
CA THR A 459 9.84 -22.42 11.72
C THR A 459 8.96 -23.34 12.57
N ILE A 460 7.66 -23.42 12.26
CA ILE A 460 6.71 -24.33 12.93
C ILE A 460 7.05 -25.79 12.61
N ASN A 461 7.24 -26.13 11.34
CA ASN A 461 7.55 -27.49 10.89
C ASN A 461 8.88 -28.03 11.45
N ALA A 462 9.86 -27.15 11.71
CA ALA A 462 11.11 -27.54 12.37
C ALA A 462 10.90 -28.11 13.79
N THR A 463 9.77 -27.80 14.42
CA THR A 463 9.38 -28.32 15.74
C THR A 463 8.30 -29.40 15.69
N ASP A 464 7.70 -29.64 14.52
CA ASP A 464 6.64 -30.63 14.30
C ASP A 464 6.74 -31.29 12.91
N PRO A 465 7.65 -32.26 12.74
CA PRO A 465 7.85 -32.96 11.46
C PRO A 465 6.64 -33.77 10.98
N ALA A 466 5.63 -33.98 11.83
CA ALA A 466 4.42 -34.73 11.48
C ALA A 466 3.34 -33.86 10.81
N SER A 467 3.59 -32.56 10.65
CA SER A 467 2.62 -31.57 10.13
C SER A 467 2.22 -31.75 8.66
N GLY A 468 2.87 -32.65 7.91
CA GLY A 468 2.62 -32.85 6.47
C GLY A 468 3.19 -31.74 5.57
N LEU A 469 3.80 -30.70 6.16
CA LEU A 469 4.45 -29.62 5.42
C LEU A 469 5.75 -30.09 4.75
N PRO A 470 6.18 -29.46 3.64
CA PRO A 470 7.49 -29.71 3.05
C PRO A 470 8.61 -29.51 4.07
N ALA A 471 9.69 -30.28 3.95
CA ALA A 471 10.76 -30.29 4.93
C ALA A 471 11.33 -28.86 5.17
N PRO A 472 11.76 -28.51 6.40
CA PRO A 472 12.24 -27.14 6.68
C PRO A 472 13.35 -26.65 5.75
N ALA A 473 14.24 -27.54 5.30
CA ALA A 473 15.29 -27.21 4.33
C ALA A 473 14.73 -26.91 2.92
N GLU A 474 13.70 -27.65 2.50
CA GLU A 474 13.02 -27.43 1.23
C GLU A 474 12.27 -26.09 1.23
N LEU A 475 11.53 -25.78 2.29
CA LEU A 475 10.88 -24.48 2.47
C LEU A 475 11.89 -23.33 2.52
N ALA A 476 13.07 -23.53 3.12
CA ALA A 476 14.14 -22.53 3.12
C ALA A 476 14.63 -22.22 1.70
N GLU A 477 14.88 -23.25 0.89
CA GLU A 477 15.35 -23.09 -0.48
C GLU A 477 14.28 -22.50 -1.40
N LEU A 478 13.02 -22.92 -1.26
CA LEU A 478 11.88 -22.28 -1.93
C LEU A 478 11.77 -20.80 -1.59
N THR A 479 11.82 -20.46 -0.30
CA THR A 479 11.72 -19.07 0.16
C THR A 479 12.90 -18.24 -0.35
N ARG A 480 14.11 -18.81 -0.41
CA ARG A 480 15.30 -18.15 -0.99
C ARG A 480 15.07 -17.85 -2.48
N ARG A 481 14.58 -18.82 -3.27
CA ARG A 481 14.25 -18.60 -4.69
C ARG A 481 13.21 -17.50 -4.90
N PHE A 482 12.17 -17.46 -4.06
CA PHE A 482 11.16 -16.41 -4.14
C PHE A 482 11.68 -15.03 -3.70
N TRP A 483 12.62 -14.94 -2.76
CA TRP A 483 13.31 -13.68 -2.47
C TRP A 483 14.19 -13.19 -3.62
N HIS A 484 14.84 -14.10 -4.37
CA HIS A 484 15.53 -13.73 -5.60
C HIS A 484 14.55 -13.21 -6.65
N ALA A 485 13.45 -13.92 -6.90
CA ALA A 485 12.42 -13.47 -7.84
C ALA A 485 11.75 -12.15 -7.42
N TYR A 486 11.65 -11.89 -6.11
CA TYR A 486 11.22 -10.61 -5.57
C TYR A 486 12.22 -9.49 -5.94
N GLY A 487 13.52 -9.76 -5.83
CA GLY A 487 14.57 -8.84 -6.29
C GLY A 487 14.49 -8.58 -7.80
N ASP A 488 14.36 -9.64 -8.60
CA ASP A 488 14.18 -9.54 -10.06
C ASP A 488 12.96 -8.67 -10.42
N ALA A 489 11.84 -8.84 -9.70
CA ALA A 489 10.64 -8.03 -9.92
C ALA A 489 10.85 -6.55 -9.56
N LEU A 490 11.67 -6.24 -8.56
CA LEU A 490 11.99 -4.87 -8.20
C LEU A 490 13.15 -4.27 -9.01
N ASP A 491 13.75 -5.02 -9.92
CA ASP A 491 14.99 -4.65 -10.62
C ASP A 491 16.13 -4.32 -9.64
N VAL A 492 16.24 -5.09 -8.54
CA VAL A 492 17.26 -4.91 -7.50
C VAL A 492 17.85 -6.25 -7.08
N ASP A 493 19.18 -6.31 -7.00
CA ASP A 493 19.86 -7.44 -6.37
C ASP A 493 19.77 -7.33 -4.84
N VAL A 494 18.76 -8.00 -4.26
CA VAL A 494 18.58 -8.09 -2.80
C VAL A 494 19.76 -8.75 -2.08
N THR A 495 20.68 -9.38 -2.82
CA THR A 495 21.87 -10.02 -2.29
C THR A 495 23.12 -9.13 -2.33
N ALA A 496 23.22 -8.21 -3.28
CA ALA A 496 24.37 -7.32 -3.43
C ALA A 496 23.93 -5.85 -3.46
N LEU A 497 23.54 -5.37 -2.29
CA LEU A 497 23.06 -4.00 -2.08
C LEU A 497 24.21 -2.99 -2.12
N ASP A 498 24.07 -1.94 -2.93
CA ASP A 498 25.03 -0.84 -3.12
C ASP A 498 24.53 0.52 -2.60
N ALA A 499 25.44 1.38 -2.14
CA ALA A 499 25.11 2.59 -1.37
C ALA A 499 24.09 3.56 -2.01
N GLU A 500 23.92 3.55 -3.34
CA GLU A 500 23.01 4.44 -4.07
C GLU A 500 21.60 3.84 -4.28
N HIS A 501 21.48 2.56 -4.68
CA HIS A 501 20.16 1.88 -4.77
C HIS A 501 19.61 1.49 -3.40
N ASP A 502 20.47 1.47 -2.38
CA ASP A 502 20.17 1.06 -1.02
C ASP A 502 19.00 1.77 -0.37
N GLN A 503 18.78 3.07 -0.64
CA GLN A 503 18.00 3.87 0.29
C GLN A 503 16.48 3.69 0.17
N SER A 504 15.99 3.40 -1.03
CA SER A 504 14.56 3.31 -1.35
C SER A 504 14.00 1.91 -1.11
N VAL A 505 14.76 0.85 -1.44
CA VAL A 505 14.32 -0.55 -1.21
C VAL A 505 14.63 -1.03 0.20
N ALA A 506 15.58 -0.43 0.92
CA ALA A 506 15.96 -0.85 2.28
C ALA A 506 14.78 -0.97 3.27
N PHE A 507 13.74 -0.15 3.12
CA PHE A 507 12.55 -0.23 3.96
C PHE A 507 11.87 -1.61 3.87
N HIS A 508 11.89 -2.21 2.68
CA HIS A 508 11.19 -3.44 2.31
C HIS A 508 12.00 -4.71 2.58
N LEU A 509 13.32 -4.59 2.78
CA LEU A 509 14.19 -5.73 3.08
C LEU A 509 14.04 -6.27 4.50
N HIS A 510 13.20 -5.68 5.33
CA HIS A 510 12.91 -6.14 6.69
C HIS A 510 12.53 -7.63 6.75
N ASN A 511 11.66 -8.09 5.86
CA ASN A 511 11.19 -9.48 5.85
C ASN A 511 12.26 -10.44 5.32
N TYR A 512 13.05 -10.00 4.33
CA TYR A 512 14.19 -10.77 3.84
C TYR A 512 15.29 -10.92 4.91
N ALA A 513 15.63 -9.84 5.61
CA ALA A 513 16.55 -9.88 6.74
C ALA A 513 16.01 -10.78 7.86
N SER A 514 14.69 -10.76 8.12
CA SER A 514 14.06 -11.66 9.09
C SER A 514 14.18 -13.13 8.68
N PHE A 515 13.98 -13.43 7.39
CA PHE A 515 14.18 -14.76 6.82
C PHE A 515 15.63 -15.24 7.03
N LEU A 516 16.62 -14.46 6.58
CA LEU A 516 18.04 -14.79 6.76
C LEU A 516 18.42 -14.97 8.23
N GLY A 517 17.97 -14.07 9.10
CA GLY A 517 18.22 -14.15 10.54
C GLY A 517 17.55 -15.35 11.20
N SER A 518 16.55 -15.93 10.52
CA SER A 518 15.84 -17.11 10.98
C SER A 518 16.43 -18.45 10.52
N LEU A 519 17.44 -18.43 9.64
CA LEU A 519 18.16 -19.61 9.17
C LEU A 519 19.22 -20.09 10.19
N PRO A 520 19.58 -21.38 10.21
CA PRO A 520 20.57 -21.92 11.14
C PRO A 520 22.01 -21.49 10.83
N GLU A 521 22.31 -21.10 9.59
CA GLU A 521 23.67 -20.76 9.14
C GLU A 521 24.15 -19.41 9.72
N ARG A 522 25.34 -19.42 10.36
CA ARG A 522 25.95 -18.21 10.94
C ARG A 522 26.17 -17.10 9.90
N GLY A 523 26.51 -17.47 8.67
CA GLY A 523 26.72 -16.51 7.57
C GLY A 523 25.46 -15.70 7.27
N ASP A 524 24.32 -16.38 7.14
CA ASP A 524 23.03 -15.75 6.87
C ASP A 524 22.57 -14.89 8.06
N GLN A 525 22.78 -15.35 9.29
CA GLN A 525 22.47 -14.55 10.49
C GLN A 525 23.31 -13.27 10.59
N ARG A 526 24.61 -13.34 10.27
CA ARG A 526 25.48 -12.15 10.24
C ARG A 526 25.06 -11.18 9.14
N ARG A 527 24.68 -11.70 7.97
CA ARG A 527 24.15 -10.90 6.87
C ARG A 527 22.85 -10.22 7.26
N ALA A 528 21.93 -10.91 7.91
CA ALA A 528 20.69 -10.34 8.43
C ALA A 528 20.96 -9.20 9.42
N ALA A 529 21.89 -9.40 10.37
CA ALA A 529 22.27 -8.35 11.32
C ALA A 529 22.87 -7.12 10.62
N ALA A 530 23.70 -7.31 9.59
CA ALA A 530 24.22 -6.23 8.76
C ALA A 530 23.10 -5.50 8.00
N LEU A 531 22.20 -6.23 7.33
CA LEU A 531 21.04 -5.66 6.64
C LEU A 531 20.20 -4.78 7.58
N TYR A 532 19.91 -5.25 8.80
CA TYR A 532 19.19 -4.46 9.78
C TYR A 532 19.93 -3.20 10.19
N ARG A 533 21.21 -3.33 10.55
CA ARG A 533 22.02 -2.23 11.07
C ARG A 533 22.28 -1.15 10.01
N ASP A 534 22.60 -1.58 8.79
CA ASP A 534 23.19 -0.73 7.77
C ASP A 534 22.14 -0.19 6.79
N HIS A 535 21.02 -0.91 6.59
CA HIS A 535 19.99 -0.56 5.59
C HIS A 535 18.61 -0.35 6.23
N VAL A 536 18.01 -1.40 6.82
CA VAL A 536 16.59 -1.40 7.24
C VAL A 536 16.31 -0.40 8.36
N VAL A 537 17.06 -0.47 9.48
CA VAL A 537 16.84 0.44 10.63
C VAL A 537 17.11 1.90 10.24
N PRO A 538 18.20 2.24 9.51
CA PRO A 538 18.40 3.58 8.98
C PRO A 538 17.23 4.08 8.11
N ALA A 539 16.72 3.26 7.19
CA ALA A 539 15.57 3.62 6.35
C ALA A 539 14.31 3.90 7.18
N ARG A 540 13.96 3.01 8.12
CA ARG A 540 12.81 3.23 9.01
C ARG A 540 12.98 4.39 9.98
N LYS A 541 14.22 4.72 10.36
CA LYS A 541 14.53 5.90 11.17
C LYS A 541 14.34 7.20 10.38
N ARG A 542 14.64 7.21 9.08
CA ARG A 542 14.31 8.35 8.19
C ARG A 542 12.81 8.56 8.13
N LEU A 543 12.03 7.50 7.93
CA LEU A 543 10.57 7.57 7.94
C LEU A 543 10.04 8.11 9.29
N TYR A 544 10.52 7.57 10.41
CA TYR A 544 10.14 8.03 11.74
C TYR A 544 10.45 9.52 11.97
N ARG A 545 11.61 10.01 11.52
CA ARG A 545 11.95 11.45 11.63
C ARG A 545 11.04 12.32 10.77
N ARG A 546 10.58 11.83 9.62
CA ARG A 546 9.74 12.57 8.68
C ARG A 546 8.28 12.62 9.13
N LEU A 547 7.73 11.48 9.55
CA LEU A 547 6.30 11.31 9.80
C LEU A 547 5.95 11.12 11.30
N GLY A 548 6.93 10.89 12.17
CA GLY A 548 6.67 10.54 13.58
C GLY A 548 6.16 9.11 13.81
N HIS A 549 6.02 8.30 12.76
CA HIS A 549 5.46 6.95 12.85
C HIS A 549 6.50 5.94 13.39
N PHE A 550 6.45 5.63 14.69
CA PHE A 550 7.40 4.71 15.33
C PHE A 550 7.11 3.23 15.07
N GLY A 551 5.86 2.85 14.76
CA GLY A 551 5.42 1.46 14.58
C GLY A 551 6.37 0.61 13.71
N PRO A 552 6.64 1.00 12.44
CA PRO A 552 7.57 0.29 11.57
C PRO A 552 8.99 0.20 12.14
N LEU A 553 9.51 1.27 12.74
CA LEU A 553 10.86 1.26 13.31
C LEU A 553 10.94 0.30 14.51
N GLY A 554 9.96 0.33 15.41
CA GLY A 554 9.84 -0.60 16.53
C GLY A 554 9.77 -2.06 16.06
N ALA A 555 9.00 -2.34 14.99
CA ALA A 555 8.95 -3.65 14.37
C ALA A 555 10.31 -4.14 13.87
N SER A 556 11.09 -3.28 13.24
CA SER A 556 12.45 -3.65 12.86
C SER A 556 13.35 -3.90 14.05
N TYR A 557 13.25 -3.12 15.12
CA TYR A 557 14.05 -3.37 16.33
C TYR A 557 13.75 -4.74 16.94
N TYR A 558 12.49 -5.06 17.26
CA TYR A 558 12.21 -6.32 17.95
C TYR A 558 12.42 -7.55 17.05
N VAL A 559 12.21 -7.45 15.73
CA VAL A 559 12.52 -8.57 14.80
C VAL A 559 14.04 -8.75 14.65
N ALA A 560 14.80 -7.65 14.53
CA ALA A 560 16.25 -7.71 14.44
C ALA A 560 16.89 -8.27 15.72
N THR A 561 16.32 -7.98 16.89
CA THR A 561 16.72 -8.57 18.17
C THR A 561 16.66 -10.09 18.16
N ALA A 562 15.69 -10.70 17.47
CA ALA A 562 15.64 -12.16 17.35
C ALA A 562 16.87 -12.74 16.63
N THR A 563 17.38 -12.02 15.64
CA THR A 563 18.61 -12.39 14.91
C THR A 563 19.82 -12.29 15.80
N THR A 564 19.96 -11.18 16.55
CA THR A 564 21.12 -11.01 17.45
C THR A 564 21.09 -11.99 18.62
N CYS A 565 19.92 -12.38 19.12
CA CYS A 565 19.80 -13.44 20.12
C CYS A 565 20.29 -14.80 19.60
N ARG A 566 19.97 -15.14 18.35
CA ARG A 566 20.44 -16.39 17.72
C ARG A 566 21.95 -16.38 17.50
N LEU A 567 22.50 -15.25 17.03
CA LEU A 567 23.95 -15.07 16.93
C LEU A 567 24.61 -15.21 18.30
N ALA A 568 24.06 -14.56 19.34
CA ALA A 568 24.61 -14.64 20.69
C ALA A 568 24.58 -16.08 21.25
N ALA A 569 23.49 -16.81 21.01
CA ALA A 569 23.38 -18.23 21.38
C ALA A 569 24.39 -19.11 20.63
N TRP A 570 24.57 -18.87 19.32
CA TRP A 570 25.56 -19.56 18.51
C TRP A 570 26.97 -19.31 19.03
N GLU A 571 27.36 -18.04 19.25
CA GLU A 571 28.70 -17.68 19.72
C GLU A 571 28.98 -18.26 21.12
N ARG A 572 27.98 -18.26 22.02
CA ARG A 572 28.07 -18.90 23.34
C ARG A 572 28.31 -20.40 23.23
N ALA A 573 27.55 -21.10 22.37
CA ALA A 573 27.70 -22.54 22.15
C ALA A 573 29.08 -22.92 21.57
N HIS A 574 29.74 -22.00 20.86
CA HIS A 574 31.07 -22.17 20.27
C HIS A 574 32.20 -21.53 21.10
N GLY A 575 31.96 -21.20 22.36
CA GLY A 575 32.98 -20.71 23.30
C GLY A 575 33.42 -19.26 23.11
N SER A 576 32.78 -18.49 22.24
CA SER A 576 33.12 -17.08 21.95
C SER A 576 32.31 -16.12 22.85
N HIS A 577 32.59 -16.13 24.15
CA HIS A 577 31.79 -15.37 25.13
C HIS A 577 31.74 -13.87 24.85
N ALA A 578 32.86 -13.24 24.48
CA ALA A 578 32.88 -11.81 24.18
C ALA A 578 32.00 -11.44 22.97
N GLU A 579 31.98 -12.27 21.92
CA GLU A 579 31.07 -12.08 20.78
C GLU A 579 29.61 -12.26 21.20
N ALA A 580 29.33 -13.28 22.02
CA ALA A 580 27.98 -13.52 22.54
C ALA A 580 27.45 -12.31 23.32
N VAL A 581 28.28 -11.71 24.20
CA VAL A 581 27.95 -10.49 24.94
C VAL A 581 27.67 -9.33 23.99
N ARG A 582 28.50 -9.10 22.96
CA ARG A 582 28.27 -8.00 22.00
C ARG A 582 26.95 -8.12 21.24
N TRP A 583 26.60 -9.32 20.78
CA TRP A 583 25.32 -9.54 20.11
C TRP A 583 24.12 -9.38 21.06
N ALA A 584 24.24 -9.89 22.29
CA ALA A 584 23.21 -9.73 23.32
C ALA A 584 23.01 -8.26 23.70
N GLU A 585 24.10 -7.49 23.83
CA GLU A 585 24.06 -6.05 24.11
C GLU A 585 23.33 -5.29 23.00
N LEU A 586 23.64 -5.57 21.73
CA LEU A 586 22.94 -4.96 20.60
C LEU A 586 21.43 -5.29 20.61
N GLY A 587 21.08 -6.56 20.85
CA GLY A 587 19.69 -6.99 20.97
C GLY A 587 18.94 -6.31 22.12
N TYR A 588 19.61 -6.16 23.27
CA TYR A 588 19.09 -5.48 24.45
C TYR A 588 18.87 -3.98 24.22
N GLN A 589 19.80 -3.30 23.55
CA GLN A 589 19.68 -1.88 23.18
C GLN A 589 18.46 -1.64 22.28
N TRP A 590 18.25 -2.51 21.28
CA TRP A 590 17.09 -2.41 20.40
C TRP A 590 15.77 -2.68 21.11
N ILE A 591 15.68 -3.74 21.91
CA ILE A 591 14.40 -4.05 22.57
C ILE A 591 14.04 -3.03 23.65
N THR A 592 15.02 -2.50 24.37
CA THR A 592 14.80 -1.45 25.37
C THR A 592 14.22 -0.19 24.74
N ARG A 593 14.70 0.23 23.55
CA ARG A 593 14.11 1.35 22.80
C ARG A 593 12.64 1.13 22.44
N VAL A 594 12.25 -0.12 22.17
CA VAL A 594 10.84 -0.45 21.88
C VAL A 594 10.03 -0.38 23.17
N LEU A 595 10.49 -1.04 24.24
CA LEU A 595 9.81 -1.07 25.55
C LEU A 595 9.64 0.31 26.19
N GLU A 596 10.55 1.25 25.93
CA GLU A 596 10.50 2.61 26.47
C GLU A 596 9.66 3.58 25.64
N HIS A 597 9.23 3.19 24.44
CA HIS A 597 8.45 4.05 23.57
C HIS A 597 6.95 3.96 23.88
N SER A 598 6.26 5.10 23.97
CA SER A 598 4.84 5.20 24.31
C SER A 598 3.92 4.33 23.42
N HIS A 599 4.21 4.27 22.12
CA HIS A 599 3.51 3.40 21.16
C HIS A 599 3.44 1.91 21.56
N TYR A 600 4.44 1.41 22.29
CA TYR A 600 4.50 0.00 22.72
C TYR A 600 4.14 -0.20 24.19
N ALA A 601 3.93 0.89 24.96
CA ALA A 601 3.59 0.82 26.38
C ALA A 601 2.28 0.04 26.61
N GLY A 602 1.29 0.19 25.72
CA GLY A 602 0.02 -0.54 25.80
C GLY A 602 0.03 -1.95 25.17
N MET A 603 1.13 -2.39 24.54
CA MET A 603 1.15 -3.74 23.93
C MET A 603 1.15 -4.86 24.97
N VAL A 604 1.65 -4.60 26.19
CA VAL A 604 1.67 -5.58 27.28
C VAL A 604 0.28 -5.88 27.86
N ASP A 605 -0.69 -5.02 27.59
CA ASP A 605 -2.08 -5.19 28.04
C ASP A 605 -2.96 -5.83 26.96
N ARG A 606 -2.44 -5.93 25.73
CA ARG A 606 -3.14 -6.54 24.59
C ARG A 606 -2.95 -8.06 24.59
N SER A 607 -3.73 -8.74 23.75
CA SER A 607 -3.64 -10.18 23.50
C SER A 607 -3.75 -10.53 22.01
N ASP A 608 -3.54 -9.56 21.11
CA ASP A 608 -3.51 -9.78 19.67
C ASP A 608 -2.19 -10.40 19.17
N GLU A 609 -2.18 -10.81 17.90
CA GLU A 609 -1.00 -11.43 17.28
C GLU A 609 0.22 -10.50 17.30
N SER A 610 0.05 -9.19 17.11
CA SER A 610 1.16 -8.23 17.13
C SER A 610 1.81 -8.15 18.51
N ALA A 611 1.00 -8.10 19.57
CA ALA A 611 1.49 -8.14 20.96
C ALA A 611 2.21 -9.45 21.27
N ALA A 612 1.67 -10.59 20.82
CA ALA A 612 2.30 -11.89 20.98
C ALA A 612 3.63 -12.02 20.22
N GLN A 613 3.69 -11.57 18.96
CA GLN A 613 4.93 -11.55 18.18
C GLN A 613 6.00 -10.68 18.84
N PHE A 614 5.63 -9.51 19.35
CA PHE A 614 6.53 -8.66 20.13
C PHE A 614 7.05 -9.41 21.37
N ALA A 615 6.15 -9.99 22.17
CA ALA A 615 6.51 -10.72 23.39
C ALA A 615 7.43 -11.92 23.12
N LEU A 616 7.17 -12.71 22.06
CA LEU A 616 8.01 -13.83 21.63
C LEU A 616 9.44 -13.41 21.25
N ARG A 617 9.67 -12.16 20.83
CA ARG A 617 11.02 -11.67 20.52
C ARG A 617 11.65 -10.93 21.70
N ALA A 618 10.84 -10.19 22.46
CA ALA A 618 11.30 -9.40 23.60
C ALA A 618 11.75 -10.29 24.76
N ALA A 619 10.94 -11.29 25.14
CA ALA A 619 11.21 -12.13 26.30
C ALA A 619 12.54 -12.90 26.19
N PRO A 620 12.84 -13.62 25.09
CA PRO A 620 14.14 -14.29 24.93
C PRO A 620 15.33 -13.34 25.00
N ALA A 621 15.20 -12.12 24.46
CA ALA A 621 16.27 -11.13 24.43
C ALA A 621 16.62 -10.58 25.81
N LEU A 622 15.59 -10.25 26.59
CA LEU A 622 15.76 -9.81 27.98
C LEU A 622 16.42 -10.91 28.83
N LEU A 623 15.95 -12.15 28.69
CA LEU A 623 16.55 -13.29 29.40
C LEU A 623 18.00 -13.53 28.99
N PHE A 624 18.31 -13.45 27.70
CA PHE A 624 19.67 -13.67 27.21
C PHE A 624 20.64 -12.57 27.68
N ALA A 625 20.15 -11.32 27.79
CA ALA A 625 20.92 -10.21 28.35
C ALA A 625 21.22 -10.42 29.84
N VAL A 626 20.28 -10.94 30.63
CA VAL A 626 20.50 -11.29 32.04
C VAL A 626 21.51 -12.45 32.18
N GLU A 627 21.34 -13.52 31.41
CA GLU A 627 22.22 -14.70 31.47
C GLU A 627 23.68 -14.40 31.11
N LEU A 628 23.91 -13.41 30.24
CA LEU A 628 25.25 -12.99 29.82
C LEU A 628 25.78 -11.78 30.63
N GLY A 629 25.06 -11.33 31.66
CA GLY A 629 25.50 -10.23 32.51
C GLY A 629 25.50 -8.85 31.85
N VAL A 630 24.73 -8.66 30.77
CA VAL A 630 24.55 -7.36 30.09
C VAL A 630 23.71 -6.40 30.95
N THR A 631 22.78 -6.92 31.74
CA THR A 631 21.86 -6.14 32.58
C THR A 631 21.51 -6.89 33.88
N PRO A 632 21.21 -6.20 35.00
CA PRO A 632 20.78 -6.85 36.24
C PRO A 632 19.43 -7.59 36.09
N ALA A 633 19.30 -8.72 36.79
CA ALA A 633 18.15 -9.63 36.67
C ALA A 633 16.80 -9.01 37.13
N ALA A 634 16.79 -8.28 38.25
CA ALA A 634 15.55 -7.97 38.97
C ALA A 634 14.47 -7.27 38.12
N LYS A 635 14.84 -6.23 37.36
CA LYS A 635 13.90 -5.45 36.53
C LYS A 635 13.46 -6.22 35.28
N GLU A 636 14.38 -6.94 34.66
CA GLU A 636 14.10 -7.58 33.37
C GLU A 636 13.31 -8.89 33.56
N VAL A 637 13.54 -9.65 34.64
CA VAL A 637 12.72 -10.83 34.96
C VAL A 637 11.24 -10.45 35.14
N ASP A 638 10.95 -9.34 35.83
CA ASP A 638 9.59 -8.82 36.00
C ASP A 638 8.94 -8.41 34.67
N ARG A 639 9.70 -7.76 33.77
CA ARG A 639 9.24 -7.46 32.41
C ARG A 639 8.94 -8.72 31.61
N VAL A 640 9.79 -9.75 31.71
CA VAL A 640 9.57 -11.02 30.99
C VAL A 640 8.30 -11.72 31.50
N ARG A 641 8.01 -11.69 32.81
CA ARG A 641 6.75 -12.24 33.35
C ARG A 641 5.52 -11.57 32.74
N ARG A 642 5.49 -10.23 32.67
CA ARG A 642 4.39 -9.50 31.99
C ARG A 642 4.24 -9.90 30.51
N LEU A 643 5.36 -10.13 29.82
CA LEU A 643 5.33 -10.57 28.42
C LEU A 643 4.82 -12.01 28.30
N LEU A 644 5.09 -12.89 29.25
CA LEU A 644 4.49 -14.23 29.28
C LEU A 644 2.98 -14.17 29.48
N ASP A 645 2.46 -13.26 30.32
CA ASP A 645 1.02 -13.09 30.49
C ASP A 645 0.32 -12.71 29.17
N VAL A 646 0.97 -11.91 28.33
CA VAL A 646 0.48 -11.61 26.97
C VAL A 646 0.39 -12.88 26.13
N LEU A 647 1.45 -13.71 26.17
CA LEU A 647 1.53 -14.94 25.38
C LEU A 647 0.50 -15.97 25.83
N ASP A 648 0.24 -16.08 27.12
CA ASP A 648 -0.78 -16.97 27.68
C ASP A 648 -2.18 -16.55 27.21
N ARG A 649 -2.54 -15.28 27.40
CA ARG A 649 -3.85 -14.75 26.94
C ARG A 649 -4.04 -14.92 25.44
N TRP A 650 -2.99 -14.67 24.66
CA TRP A 650 -3.02 -14.88 23.21
C TRP A 650 -3.19 -16.36 22.85
N SER A 651 -2.40 -17.24 23.45
CA SER A 651 -2.42 -18.68 23.23
C SER A 651 -3.79 -19.27 23.56
N ASP A 652 -4.36 -18.90 24.70
CA ASP A 652 -5.70 -19.34 25.12
C ASP A 652 -6.76 -18.91 24.11
N ARG A 653 -6.69 -17.68 23.62
CA ARG A 653 -7.65 -17.17 22.63
C ARG A 653 -7.57 -17.91 21.30
N VAL A 654 -6.37 -18.16 20.77
CA VAL A 654 -6.20 -18.75 19.43
C VAL A 654 -6.34 -20.28 19.39
N THR A 655 -6.30 -20.95 20.54
CA THR A 655 -6.41 -22.42 20.67
C THR A 655 -7.70 -22.88 21.36
N GLY A 656 -8.62 -21.96 21.65
CA GLY A 656 -9.84 -22.27 22.40
C GLY A 656 -9.57 -22.76 23.83
N GLY A 657 -8.50 -22.28 24.46
CA GLY A 657 -8.11 -22.62 25.84
C GLY A 657 -7.23 -23.86 25.98
N VAL A 658 -6.78 -24.47 24.88
CA VAL A 658 -5.88 -25.63 24.91
C VAL A 658 -4.47 -25.19 24.52
N ALA A 659 -3.73 -24.57 25.46
CA ALA A 659 -2.42 -24.00 25.20
C ALA A 659 -1.41 -24.97 24.54
N ALA A 660 -1.51 -26.27 24.82
CA ALA A 660 -0.68 -27.31 24.19
C ALA A 660 -0.82 -27.34 22.65
N ASN A 661 -1.96 -26.90 22.11
CA ASN A 661 -2.23 -26.82 20.67
C ASN A 661 -1.55 -25.63 19.98
N SER A 662 -1.03 -24.68 20.74
CA SER A 662 -0.34 -23.53 20.18
C SER A 662 0.90 -23.99 19.42
N SER A 663 1.07 -23.51 18.19
CA SER A 663 2.30 -23.74 17.41
C SER A 663 3.54 -23.07 18.02
N ARG A 664 3.36 -22.28 19.09
CA ARG A 664 4.41 -21.63 19.88
C ARG A 664 4.59 -22.23 21.28
N TYR A 665 3.90 -23.32 21.60
CA TYR A 665 3.92 -23.92 22.94
C TYR A 665 5.34 -24.22 23.45
N ALA A 666 6.19 -24.85 22.62
CA ALA A 666 7.57 -25.18 23.01
C ALA A 666 8.44 -23.94 23.26
N GLU A 667 8.26 -22.88 22.48
CA GLU A 667 8.96 -21.60 22.64
C GLU A 667 8.56 -20.92 23.95
N ILE A 668 7.25 -20.88 24.26
CA ILE A 668 6.71 -20.33 25.51
C ILE A 668 7.20 -21.14 26.73
N ALA A 669 7.16 -22.47 26.65
CA ALA A 669 7.64 -23.35 27.72
C ALA A 669 9.14 -23.17 27.99
N SER A 670 9.95 -22.98 26.94
CA SER A 670 11.38 -22.69 27.05
C SER A 670 11.64 -21.36 27.78
N ILE A 671 10.88 -20.31 27.48
CA ILE A 671 10.99 -19.01 28.15
C ILE A 671 10.67 -19.14 29.65
N ARG A 672 9.61 -19.87 30.02
CA ARG A 672 9.23 -20.15 31.42
C ARG A 672 10.36 -20.84 32.19
N SER A 673 10.86 -21.95 31.63
CA SER A 673 11.94 -22.72 32.27
C SER A 673 13.19 -21.89 32.53
N ARG A 674 13.54 -20.96 31.63
CA ARG A 674 14.69 -20.05 31.80
C ARG A 674 14.46 -19.01 32.89
N ILE A 675 13.25 -18.48 33.04
CA ILE A 675 12.91 -17.55 34.14
C ILE A 675 13.02 -18.23 35.49
N ASP A 676 12.51 -19.45 35.60
CA ASP A 676 12.54 -20.23 36.84
C ASP A 676 13.99 -20.49 37.28
N ALA A 677 14.87 -20.82 36.33
CA ALA A 677 16.30 -21.02 36.59
C ALA A 677 17.07 -19.75 36.99
N ILE A 678 16.58 -18.55 36.65
CA ILE A 678 17.18 -17.27 37.07
C ILE A 678 16.62 -16.81 38.42
N SER A 679 15.40 -17.25 38.77
CA SER A 679 14.66 -16.79 39.96
C SER A 679 14.84 -17.70 41.17
N GLY A 680 15.18 -18.97 40.96
CA GLY A 680 15.55 -19.93 42.00
C GLY A 680 17.06 -19.94 42.24
#